data_AF-A0A1V5Y4V7-F1
#
_entry.id   AF-A0A1V5Y4V7-F1
#
_cell.length_a   1.000
_cell.length_b   1.000
_cell.length_c   1.000
_cell.angle_alpha   90.00
_cell.angle_beta   90.00
_cell.angle_gamma   90.00
#
_symmetry.space_group_name_H-M   'P 1'
#
loop_
_entity.id
_entity.type
_entity.pdbx_description
1 polymer ?
#
loop_
_entity_poly.entity_id
_entity_poly.type
_entity_poly.pdbx_seq_one_letter_code
_entity_poly.pdbx_strand_id
1 'polypeptide(L)'
;MSPREKDLSIDNRYLNTRELLSESIRLQSHPWHAQIELTTKCNLDCIMCSREKYHGAGKHLSRDLLSKIQKEIFPWLQEAIISSFGEPLLHPDIGEIIEAARRHPRLNIGFYTNLLPLTEEKAEQVVRNGVSYLCVSIDGATKETYEKIRKNGHWERLTANLEMLNAFKKKYKSRKPFMHLVIVGMTANIGELPLFVDFAKKFGFGAVKIAHNIYVDDDSMEYLSLVHQKAYANRMYALAHAKAMQAGIPSNFNVAPFILSEEEKKSLEDLPMEKNKGISSFAYQIYFNKILPQMMRIKNTWDFSGKSAGHFFNLFLLKFYRKYFDPARHGRVGLSLFPNDAPPRHCGNPWTHVRIDVDGKVYPCCYNHTEMGDLNSQTFEEIWNGERYASLRQSIVKKTFWATCRRASCNWIQPGSSEVYGAEYVSLPAEIRLIAYEESEIKVRVRNTSQYWWSGEKDKEEDIFYLSYRLFDAHKRLVMEGSRGEMPAMVAPLQTAEIRLKLWAIAEPGDYEMRLDMVHDGVTWFGERGNHARSVPVKVLSFYKSRLTPVEPIPAQIEAGGRIVFDVRIENISDSRWQAGGADGVRLSYHWKHPGGDYAEFEGVRTFLPHDIPAGGSALATMTIIAPPKPNDYILELELVREGRAWFFQKGQPPHTIPIKVV
;
A
#
# COMPACT_ATOMS: atom_id res chain seq x y z
N MET A 1 25.39 -31.13 30.88
CA MET A 1 25.69 -30.70 29.49
C MET A 1 27.19 -30.82 29.27
N SER A 2 27.62 -31.49 28.20
CA SER A 2 29.05 -31.80 27.98
C SER A 2 29.80 -30.58 27.42
N PRO A 3 31.14 -30.47 27.62
CA PRO A 3 31.94 -29.31 27.20
C PRO A 3 32.09 -29.10 25.68
N ARG A 4 31.28 -29.79 24.85
CA ARG A 4 31.34 -29.79 23.38
C ARG A 4 29.97 -29.65 22.69
N GLU A 5 28.95 -29.14 23.37
CA GLU A 5 27.85 -28.49 22.65
C GLU A 5 28.42 -27.20 22.05
N LYS A 6 28.96 -27.30 20.82
CA LYS A 6 29.32 -26.15 19.99
C LYS A 6 28.19 -25.14 20.13
N ASP A 7 28.54 -23.93 20.53
CA ASP A 7 27.53 -22.94 20.85
C ASP A 7 26.88 -22.46 19.56
N LEU A 8 25.76 -23.15 19.24
CA LEU A 8 25.04 -23.09 17.98
C LEU A 8 24.73 -21.65 17.58
N SER A 9 24.45 -20.75 18.53
CA SER A 9 24.11 -19.35 18.26
C SER A 9 25.24 -18.53 17.62
N ILE A 10 26.53 -18.83 17.92
CA ILE A 10 27.66 -18.11 17.29
C ILE A 10 27.95 -18.68 15.91
N ASP A 11 28.00 -20.00 15.79
CA ASP A 11 28.20 -20.67 14.51
C ASP A 11 27.07 -20.29 13.54
N ASN A 12 25.84 -20.21 14.06
CA ASN A 12 24.66 -19.76 13.33
C ASN A 12 24.80 -18.33 12.84
N ARG A 13 25.13 -17.35 13.71
CA ARG A 13 25.26 -15.95 13.27
C ARG A 13 26.36 -15.76 12.22
N TYR A 14 27.48 -16.47 12.37
CA TYR A 14 28.56 -16.42 11.37
C TYR A 14 28.11 -16.98 10.02
N LEU A 15 27.48 -18.16 10.02
CA LEU A 15 26.92 -18.79 8.83
C LEU A 15 25.85 -17.90 8.18
N ASN A 16 24.93 -17.38 8.98
CA ASN A 16 23.84 -16.51 8.56
C ASN A 16 24.34 -15.23 7.91
N THR A 17 25.35 -14.60 8.51
CA THR A 17 25.97 -13.40 7.93
C THR A 17 26.60 -13.72 6.58
N ARG A 18 27.28 -14.87 6.46
CA ARG A 18 27.88 -15.29 5.20
C ARG A 18 26.82 -15.56 4.13
N GLU A 19 25.73 -16.23 4.49
CA GLU A 19 24.60 -16.54 3.59
C GLU A 19 23.83 -15.29 3.17
N LEU A 20 23.65 -14.31 4.07
CA LEU A 20 23.09 -13.00 3.73
C LEU A 20 23.99 -12.26 2.72
N LEU A 21 25.31 -12.21 2.98
CA LEU A 21 26.26 -11.54 2.10
C LEU A 21 26.44 -12.23 0.74
N SER A 22 26.24 -13.56 0.68
CA SER A 22 26.20 -14.33 -0.56
C SER A 22 24.80 -14.42 -1.18
N GLU A 23 23.81 -13.70 -0.63
CA GLU A 23 22.46 -13.62 -1.16
C GLU A 23 21.79 -15.01 -1.32
N SER A 24 22.10 -15.93 -0.41
CA SER A 24 21.57 -17.29 -0.43
C SER A 24 20.07 -17.30 -0.21
N ILE A 25 19.33 -18.03 -1.04
CA ILE A 25 17.85 -18.08 -0.99
C ILE A 25 17.35 -19.13 0.02
N ARG A 26 18.03 -20.28 0.08
CA ARG A 26 17.82 -21.32 1.09
C ARG A 26 19.00 -21.27 2.04
N LEU A 27 18.71 -21.35 3.33
CA LEU A 27 19.67 -21.11 4.40
C LEU A 27 19.91 -22.40 5.15
N GLN A 28 21.16 -22.70 5.46
CA GLN A 28 21.49 -23.69 6.50
C GLN A 28 21.43 -23.03 7.89
N SER A 29 21.57 -21.71 7.94
CA SER A 29 21.40 -20.95 9.17
C SER A 29 19.94 -20.71 9.53
N HIS A 30 19.73 -20.48 10.81
CA HIS A 30 18.50 -20.03 11.44
C HIS A 30 18.59 -18.52 11.72
N PRO A 31 17.46 -17.83 11.98
CA PRO A 31 17.52 -16.45 12.45
C PRO A 31 18.30 -16.36 13.77
N TRP A 32 19.00 -15.24 13.97
CA TRP A 32 19.65 -14.96 15.25
C TRP A 32 18.86 -13.94 16.09
N HIS A 33 17.80 -13.35 15.53
CA HIS A 33 16.89 -12.41 16.19
C HIS A 33 15.43 -12.85 16.01
N ALA A 34 14.66 -12.96 17.10
CA ALA A 34 13.22 -13.24 17.03
C ALA A 34 12.40 -12.19 17.77
N GLN A 35 11.26 -11.81 17.20
CA GLN A 35 10.19 -11.13 17.91
C GLN A 35 9.05 -12.11 18.17
N ILE A 36 8.65 -12.28 19.42
CA ILE A 36 7.66 -13.28 19.82
C ILE A 36 6.53 -12.58 20.57
N GLU A 37 5.31 -12.72 20.06
CA GLU A 37 4.11 -12.27 20.74
C GLU A 37 3.65 -13.34 21.74
N LEU A 38 3.47 -12.93 23.00
CA LEU A 38 2.97 -13.84 24.03
C LEU A 38 1.49 -13.65 24.30
N THR A 39 1.00 -12.42 24.17
CA THR A 39 -0.38 -12.12 24.48
C THR A 39 -0.85 -10.90 23.72
N THR A 40 -2.11 -10.90 23.33
CA THR A 40 -2.79 -9.72 22.81
C THR A 40 -3.59 -9.00 23.90
N LYS A 41 -3.54 -9.49 25.15
CA LYS A 41 -4.10 -8.80 26.31
C LYS A 41 -3.24 -7.59 26.68
N CYS A 42 -3.86 -6.43 26.86
CA CYS A 42 -3.21 -5.22 27.37
C CYS A 42 -4.20 -4.47 28.27
N ASN A 43 -3.66 -3.81 29.30
CA ASN A 43 -4.41 -2.99 30.25
C ASN A 43 -4.56 -1.52 29.81
N LEU A 44 -4.18 -1.20 28.57
CA LEU A 44 -4.21 0.15 27.99
C LEU A 44 -4.90 0.16 26.62
N ASP A 45 -5.50 1.29 26.28
CA ASP A 45 -6.19 1.55 25.00
C ASP A 45 -5.61 2.81 24.33
N CYS A 46 -4.30 2.76 24.08
CA CYS A 46 -3.53 3.91 23.59
C CYS A 46 -4.07 4.42 22.25
N ILE A 47 -4.06 5.75 22.04
CA ILE A 47 -4.68 6.38 20.86
C ILE A 47 -4.06 5.99 19.50
N MET A 48 -2.83 5.48 19.51
CA MET A 48 -2.08 5.02 18.34
C MET A 48 -1.99 3.50 18.23
N CYS A 49 -2.67 2.76 19.11
CA CYS A 49 -2.53 1.31 19.16
C CYS A 49 -3.39 0.64 18.09
N SER A 50 -2.75 -0.11 17.19
CA SER A 50 -3.43 -0.90 16.15
C SER A 50 -3.75 -2.34 16.58
N ARG A 51 -3.58 -2.68 17.87
CA ARG A 51 -3.79 -4.02 18.44
C ARG A 51 -5.16 -4.61 18.11
N GLU A 52 -6.24 -3.86 18.33
CA GLU A 52 -7.59 -4.38 18.12
C GLU A 52 -7.84 -4.77 16.66
N LYS A 53 -7.32 -3.95 15.74
CA LYS A 53 -7.41 -4.19 14.30
C LYS A 53 -6.71 -5.48 13.87
N TYR A 54 -5.48 -5.70 14.34
CA TYR A 54 -4.67 -6.84 13.87
C TYR A 54 -4.95 -8.15 14.62
N HIS A 55 -5.38 -8.09 15.88
CA HIS A 55 -5.33 -9.28 16.76
C HIS A 55 -6.61 -9.62 17.50
N GLY A 56 -7.59 -8.71 17.51
CA GLY A 56 -8.79 -8.88 18.35
C GLY A 56 -8.46 -9.02 19.85
N ALA A 57 -9.37 -9.64 20.62
CA ALA A 57 -9.33 -9.63 22.08
C ALA A 57 -8.52 -10.80 22.70
N GLY A 58 -7.51 -10.46 23.51
CA GLY A 58 -7.14 -11.18 24.75
C GLY A 58 -6.60 -12.61 24.66
N LYS A 59 -5.90 -12.98 23.59
CA LYS A 59 -5.30 -14.32 23.44
C LYS A 59 -3.96 -14.44 24.19
N HIS A 60 -3.59 -15.67 24.53
CA HIS A 60 -2.28 -16.05 25.06
C HIS A 60 -1.66 -17.12 24.16
N LEU A 61 -0.35 -17.06 23.97
CA LEU A 61 0.42 -18.12 23.35
C LEU A 61 0.25 -19.40 24.16
N SER A 62 -0.10 -20.51 23.49
CA SER A 62 -0.29 -21.79 24.18
C SER A 62 1.04 -22.32 24.73
N ARG A 63 0.97 -23.13 25.79
CA ARG A 63 2.16 -23.79 26.37
C ARG A 63 2.86 -24.70 25.35
N ASP A 64 2.10 -25.34 24.47
CA ASP A 64 2.65 -26.20 23.42
C ASP A 64 3.46 -25.41 22.39
N LEU A 65 2.92 -24.27 21.92
CA LEU A 65 3.66 -23.37 21.03
C LEU A 65 4.89 -22.79 21.71
N LEU A 66 4.78 -22.38 22.97
CA LEU A 66 5.92 -21.90 23.74
C LEU A 66 7.02 -22.97 23.84
N SER A 67 6.66 -24.20 24.17
CA SER A 67 7.59 -25.34 24.23
C SER A 67 8.27 -25.58 22.88
N LYS A 68 7.51 -25.50 21.79
CA LYS A 68 8.02 -25.64 20.43
C LYS A 68 9.03 -24.53 20.07
N ILE A 69 8.72 -23.27 20.38
CA ILE A 69 9.63 -22.12 20.17
C ILE A 69 10.92 -22.28 20.97
N GLN A 70 10.82 -22.70 22.24
CA GLN A 70 12.00 -22.96 23.08
C GLN A 70 12.89 -24.08 22.52
N LYS A 71 12.30 -25.11 21.93
CA LYS A 71 13.04 -26.25 21.39
C LYS A 71 13.65 -25.95 20.02
N GLU A 72 12.87 -25.38 19.11
CA GLU A 72 13.25 -25.25 17.70
C GLU A 72 13.98 -23.93 17.38
N ILE A 73 13.78 -22.88 18.19
CA ILE A 73 14.20 -21.52 17.82
C ILE A 73 15.23 -20.97 18.81
N PHE A 74 14.98 -21.02 20.12
CA PHE A 74 15.89 -20.45 21.14
C PHE A 74 17.36 -20.89 21.04
N PRO A 75 17.70 -22.14 20.69
CA PRO A 75 19.11 -22.56 20.55
C PRO A 75 19.93 -21.75 19.54
N TRP A 76 19.25 -21.13 18.56
CA TRP A 76 19.88 -20.41 17.46
C TRP A 76 19.95 -18.90 17.67
N LEU A 77 19.14 -18.37 18.59
CA LEU A 77 18.98 -16.95 18.82
C LEU A 77 20.11 -16.36 19.67
N GLN A 78 20.51 -15.14 19.32
CA GLN A 78 21.28 -14.25 20.18
C GLN A 78 20.40 -13.18 20.84
N GLU A 79 19.22 -12.93 20.27
CA GLU A 79 18.27 -11.94 20.77
C GLU A 79 16.83 -12.41 20.57
N ALA A 80 16.02 -12.31 21.63
CA ALA A 80 14.58 -12.53 21.60
C ALA A 80 13.88 -11.33 22.23
N ILE A 81 13.09 -10.63 21.43
CA ILE A 81 12.21 -9.55 21.86
C ILE A 81 10.82 -10.14 22.09
N ILE A 82 10.32 -9.95 23.29
CA ILE A 82 8.98 -10.32 23.68
C ILE A 82 8.06 -9.09 23.55
N SER A 83 6.92 -9.23 22.86
CA SER A 83 5.89 -8.23 22.53
C SER A 83 5.98 -7.63 21.12
N SER A 84 4.82 -7.55 20.47
CA SER A 84 4.51 -6.71 19.31
C SER A 84 3.23 -5.85 19.50
N PHE A 85 2.20 -6.33 20.19
CA PHE A 85 0.87 -5.71 20.28
C PHE A 85 0.20 -5.74 21.67
N GLY A 86 0.50 -6.71 22.55
CA GLY A 86 -0.04 -6.76 23.93
C GLY A 86 0.97 -6.44 25.03
N GLU A 87 0.59 -6.66 26.29
CA GLU A 87 1.41 -6.42 27.48
C GLU A 87 1.96 -7.74 28.06
N PRO A 88 3.26 -8.05 27.85
CA PRO A 88 3.86 -9.31 28.31
C PRO A 88 3.73 -9.56 29.80
N LEU A 89 3.75 -8.50 30.62
CA LEU A 89 3.63 -8.64 32.06
C LEU A 89 2.23 -9.10 32.50
N LEU A 90 1.24 -9.16 31.61
CA LEU A 90 -0.07 -9.78 31.89
C LEU A 90 -0.11 -11.28 31.59
N HIS A 91 0.90 -11.83 30.91
CA HIS A 91 0.95 -13.26 30.62
C HIS A 91 1.17 -14.06 31.91
N PRO A 92 0.35 -15.10 32.21
CA PRO A 92 0.49 -15.88 33.45
C PRO A 92 1.86 -16.58 33.55
N ASP A 93 2.36 -17.08 32.42
CA ASP A 93 3.59 -17.88 32.38
C ASP A 93 4.86 -17.07 32.01
N ILE A 94 4.85 -15.74 32.16
CA ILE A 94 6.00 -14.89 31.79
C ILE A 94 7.31 -15.30 32.50
N GLY A 95 7.21 -15.77 33.74
CA GLY A 95 8.36 -16.26 34.52
C GLY A 95 9.00 -17.51 33.91
N GLU A 96 8.19 -18.44 33.41
CA GLU A 96 8.66 -19.68 32.75
C GLU A 96 9.47 -19.36 31.49
N ILE A 97 9.05 -18.34 30.75
CA ILE A 97 9.72 -17.89 29.53
C ILE A 97 11.07 -17.27 29.86
N ILE A 98 11.12 -16.41 30.88
CA ILE A 98 12.36 -15.80 31.37
C ILE A 98 13.34 -16.89 31.83
N GLU A 99 12.84 -17.89 32.55
CA GLU A 99 13.64 -19.02 33.02
C GLU A 99 14.13 -19.91 31.87
N ALA A 100 13.29 -20.18 30.89
CA ALA A 100 13.66 -20.93 29.70
C ALA A 100 14.78 -20.24 28.92
N ALA A 101 14.68 -18.93 28.71
CA ALA A 101 15.73 -18.15 28.05
C ALA A 101 17.08 -18.23 28.79
N ARG A 102 17.06 -18.32 30.13
CA ARG A 102 18.28 -18.48 30.95
C ARG A 102 19.06 -19.76 30.65
N ARG A 103 18.39 -20.82 30.15
CA ARG A 103 19.05 -22.06 29.71
C ARG A 103 19.93 -21.87 28.47
N HIS A 104 19.85 -20.71 27.82
CA HIS A 104 20.64 -20.34 26.64
C HIS A 104 21.58 -19.17 26.98
N PRO A 105 22.84 -19.41 27.41
CA PRO A 105 23.71 -18.38 27.98
C PRO A 105 24.02 -17.16 27.08
N ARG A 106 23.87 -17.32 25.75
CA ARG A 106 24.09 -16.27 24.74
C ARG A 106 22.81 -15.60 24.26
N LEU A 107 21.63 -16.10 24.64
CA LEU A 107 20.35 -15.47 24.33
C LEU A 107 20.14 -14.24 25.21
N ASN A 108 19.98 -13.08 24.58
CA ASN A 108 19.53 -11.87 25.24
C ASN A 108 18.01 -11.77 25.08
N ILE A 109 17.27 -11.95 26.17
CA ILE A 109 15.82 -11.74 26.18
C ILE A 109 15.48 -10.33 26.68
N GLY A 110 14.53 -9.68 26.03
CA GLY A 110 13.98 -8.38 26.45
C GLY A 110 12.51 -8.22 26.12
N PHE A 111 11.88 -7.19 26.70
CA PHE A 111 10.43 -6.96 26.62
C PHE A 111 10.11 -5.55 26.14
N TYR A 112 9.08 -5.37 25.31
CA TYR A 112 8.33 -4.10 25.30
C TYR A 112 7.23 -4.16 26.36
N THR A 113 7.13 -3.14 27.19
CA THR A 113 6.14 -3.09 28.29
C THR A 113 5.71 -1.66 28.58
N ASN A 114 4.45 -1.48 28.97
CA ASN A 114 3.93 -0.26 29.56
C ASN A 114 4.26 -0.14 31.06
N LEU A 115 4.81 -1.21 31.65
CA LEU A 115 5.27 -1.33 33.04
C LEU A 115 4.19 -1.22 34.12
N LEU A 116 2.92 -0.95 33.80
CA LEU A 116 1.86 -0.74 34.80
C LEU A 116 1.48 -1.98 35.62
N PRO A 117 1.34 -3.20 35.01
CA PRO A 117 1.00 -4.41 35.77
C PRO A 117 2.22 -5.06 36.43
N LEU A 118 3.34 -4.33 36.58
CA LEU A 118 4.51 -4.80 37.30
C LEU A 118 4.18 -4.96 38.79
N THR A 119 4.24 -6.19 39.28
CA THR A 119 4.14 -6.51 40.71
C THR A 119 5.54 -6.62 41.32
N GLU A 120 5.63 -6.62 42.65
CA GLU A 120 6.90 -6.82 43.36
C GLU A 120 7.57 -8.15 42.96
N GLU A 121 6.79 -9.23 42.90
CA GLU A 121 7.25 -10.55 42.47
C GLU A 121 7.83 -10.52 41.04
N LYS A 122 7.11 -9.91 40.09
CA LYS A 122 7.56 -9.82 38.68
C LYS A 122 8.79 -8.93 38.55
N ALA A 123 8.86 -7.82 39.28
CA ALA A 123 10.03 -6.94 39.30
C ALA A 123 11.27 -7.67 39.82
N GLU A 124 11.12 -8.42 40.92
CA GLU A 124 12.18 -9.26 41.45
C GLU A 124 12.61 -10.34 40.45
N GLN A 125 11.66 -11.06 39.84
CA GLN A 125 11.95 -12.09 38.83
C GLN A 125 12.70 -11.53 37.62
N VAL A 126 12.26 -10.40 37.07
CA VAL A 126 12.89 -9.75 35.90
C VAL A 126 14.35 -9.39 36.21
N VAL A 127 14.63 -8.82 37.39
CA VAL A 127 15.99 -8.44 37.78
C VAL A 127 16.84 -9.65 38.13
N ARG A 128 16.33 -10.55 38.98
CA ARG A 128 17.06 -11.71 39.50
C ARG A 128 17.42 -12.71 38.41
N ASN A 129 16.52 -12.92 37.44
CA ASN A 129 16.76 -13.84 36.34
C ASN A 129 17.59 -13.22 35.20
N GLY A 130 17.97 -11.94 35.31
CA GLY A 130 18.93 -11.31 34.41
C GLY A 130 18.37 -11.02 33.01
N VAL A 131 17.09 -10.67 32.91
CA VAL A 131 16.47 -10.12 31.69
C VAL A 131 17.39 -9.03 31.13
N SER A 132 17.76 -9.14 29.85
CA SER A 132 18.82 -8.30 29.29
C SER A 132 18.40 -6.84 29.18
N TYR A 133 17.19 -6.55 28.70
CA TYR A 133 16.68 -5.19 28.60
C TYR A 133 15.16 -5.10 28.69
N LEU A 134 14.67 -3.91 29.05
CA LEU A 134 13.27 -3.52 28.94
C LEU A 134 13.16 -2.30 28.03
N CYS A 135 12.30 -2.37 27.04
CA CYS A 135 11.81 -1.26 26.26
C CYS A 135 10.52 -0.75 26.90
N VAL A 136 10.63 0.28 27.73
CA VAL A 136 9.48 0.84 28.45
C VAL A 136 8.84 1.89 27.57
N SER A 137 7.59 1.64 27.17
CA SER A 137 6.87 2.49 26.23
C SER A 137 6.15 3.63 26.97
N ILE A 138 6.62 4.86 26.77
CA ILE A 138 6.15 6.07 27.47
C ILE A 138 6.01 7.18 26.44
N ASP A 139 4.80 7.67 26.23
CA ASP A 139 4.49 8.63 25.14
C ASP A 139 4.06 10.01 25.62
N GLY A 140 4.18 10.28 26.92
CA GLY A 140 4.20 11.64 27.47
C GLY A 140 5.30 11.75 28.51
N ALA A 141 6.07 12.83 28.46
CA ALA A 141 7.06 13.19 29.48
C ALA A 141 6.41 13.91 30.68
N THR A 142 5.15 14.33 30.53
CA THR A 142 4.30 14.89 31.58
C THR A 142 3.12 13.95 31.88
N LYS A 143 2.51 14.12 33.06
CA LYS A 143 1.33 13.35 33.47
C LYS A 143 0.19 13.55 32.48
N GLU A 144 -0.09 14.82 32.16
CA GLU A 144 -1.21 15.23 31.34
C GLU A 144 -1.11 14.61 29.94
N THR A 145 0.07 14.69 29.31
CA THR A 145 0.30 14.12 27.98
C THR A 145 0.28 12.59 28.01
N TYR A 146 0.89 11.98 29.04
CA TYR A 146 0.94 10.53 29.18
C TYR A 146 -0.47 9.93 29.31
N GLU A 147 -1.29 10.40 30.25
CA GLU A 147 -2.61 9.84 30.52
C GLU A 147 -3.60 10.12 29.37
N LYS A 148 -3.40 11.22 28.63
CA LYS A 148 -4.15 11.52 27.40
C LYS A 148 -3.86 10.53 26.27
N ILE A 149 -2.59 10.17 26.07
CA ILE A 149 -2.16 9.30 24.97
C ILE A 149 -2.32 7.82 25.32
N ARG A 150 -1.83 7.42 26.49
CA ARG A 150 -1.90 6.06 27.03
C ARG A 150 -3.18 5.92 27.87
N LYS A 151 -4.35 5.87 27.23
CA LYS A 151 -5.64 5.74 27.94
C LYS A 151 -5.63 4.55 28.89
N ASN A 152 -6.21 4.72 30.08
CA ASN A 152 -6.14 3.82 31.24
C ASN A 152 -4.74 3.71 31.88
N GLY A 153 -3.79 4.53 31.43
CA GLY A 153 -2.49 4.70 32.05
C GLY A 153 -2.59 5.61 33.26
N HIS A 154 -1.84 5.27 34.31
CA HIS A 154 -1.78 6.06 35.54
C HIS A 154 -0.33 6.47 35.79
N TRP A 155 -0.06 7.77 35.76
CA TRP A 155 1.29 8.32 35.86
C TRP A 155 1.98 7.94 37.17
N GLU A 156 1.26 8.03 38.29
CA GLU A 156 1.77 7.68 39.61
C GLU A 156 2.18 6.20 39.68
N ARG A 157 1.39 5.31 39.06
CA ARG A 157 1.71 3.88 39.00
C ARG A 157 2.96 3.61 38.17
N LEU A 158 3.08 4.25 37.01
CA LEU A 158 4.27 4.13 36.15
C LEU A 158 5.54 4.53 36.90
N THR A 159 5.52 5.72 37.52
CA THR A 159 6.70 6.25 38.24
C THR A 159 7.07 5.40 39.45
N ALA A 160 6.10 4.94 40.24
CA ALA A 160 6.33 4.01 41.35
C ALA A 160 6.93 2.67 40.87
N ASN A 161 6.47 2.14 39.74
CA ASN A 161 7.01 0.89 39.19
C ASN A 161 8.45 1.04 38.67
N LEU A 162 8.81 2.20 38.11
CA LEU A 162 10.19 2.52 37.72
C LEU A 162 11.11 2.57 38.95
N GLU A 163 10.66 3.21 40.03
CA GLU A 163 11.39 3.26 41.31
C GLU A 163 11.57 1.88 41.93
N MET A 164 10.50 1.06 41.95
CA MET A 164 10.53 -0.32 42.43
C MET A 164 11.52 -1.18 41.63
N LEU A 165 11.51 -1.09 40.29
CA LEU A 165 12.45 -1.82 39.45
C LEU A 165 13.90 -1.43 39.73
N ASN A 166 14.17 -0.13 39.89
CA ASN A 166 15.50 0.37 40.25
C ASN A 166 15.93 -0.06 41.67
N ALA A 167 14.99 -0.15 42.61
CA ALA A 167 15.26 -0.67 43.95
C ALA A 167 15.70 -2.14 43.90
N PHE A 168 15.04 -2.98 43.08
CA PHE A 168 15.47 -4.36 42.86
C PHE A 168 16.82 -4.46 42.18
N LYS A 169 17.10 -3.63 41.16
CA LYS A 169 18.44 -3.56 40.53
C LYS A 169 19.52 -3.25 41.56
N LYS A 170 19.25 -2.33 42.49
CA LYS A 170 20.17 -2.00 43.60
C LYS A 170 20.30 -3.17 44.59
N LYS A 171 19.19 -3.77 45.03
CA LYS A 171 19.14 -4.95 45.93
C LYS A 171 20.03 -6.09 45.40
N TYR A 172 19.90 -6.39 44.10
CA TYR A 172 20.62 -7.48 43.44
C TYR A 172 21.97 -7.07 42.83
N LYS A 173 22.41 -5.82 43.01
CA LYS A 173 23.62 -5.24 42.39
C LYS A 173 23.68 -5.51 40.87
N SER A 174 22.51 -5.54 40.24
CA SER A 174 22.35 -5.89 38.84
C SER A 174 22.37 -4.65 37.97
N ARG A 175 23.16 -4.70 36.89
CA ARG A 175 23.08 -3.72 35.80
C ARG A 175 21.90 -3.98 34.86
N LYS A 176 21.23 -5.13 35.02
CA LYS A 176 20.12 -5.60 34.20
C LYS A 176 18.77 -5.50 34.95
N PRO A 177 17.65 -5.26 34.25
CA PRO A 177 17.60 -5.01 32.81
C PRO A 177 18.15 -3.62 32.45
N PHE A 178 18.74 -3.51 31.27
CA PHE A 178 19.02 -2.21 30.66
C PHE A 178 17.69 -1.58 30.22
N MET A 179 17.40 -0.36 30.65
CA MET A 179 16.11 0.28 30.37
C MET A 179 16.25 1.21 29.17
N HIS A 180 15.48 0.93 28.11
CA HIS A 180 15.27 1.83 26.98
C HIS A 180 13.92 2.53 27.17
N LEU A 181 13.92 3.85 27.12
CA LEU A 181 12.68 4.62 27.01
C LEU A 181 12.28 4.64 25.53
N VAL A 182 11.07 4.20 25.21
CA VAL A 182 10.58 4.12 23.83
C VAL A 182 9.35 5.01 23.64
N ILE A 183 9.40 5.85 22.61
CA ILE A 183 8.38 6.84 22.28
C ILE A 183 7.90 6.58 20.84
N VAL A 184 6.60 6.63 20.62
CA VAL A 184 5.98 6.82 19.31
C VAL A 184 5.79 8.33 19.12
N GLY A 185 6.59 8.91 18.23
CA GLY A 185 6.52 10.32 17.87
C GLY A 185 5.23 10.65 17.14
N MET A 186 4.45 11.56 17.71
CA MET A 186 3.14 11.99 17.22
C MET A 186 2.98 13.50 17.39
N THR A 187 2.04 14.10 16.66
CA THR A 187 1.66 15.51 16.81
C THR A 187 1.29 15.84 18.26
N ALA A 188 0.76 14.86 19.01
CA ALA A 188 0.37 15.00 20.41
C ALA A 188 1.53 15.09 21.41
N ASN A 189 2.74 14.62 21.10
CA ASN A 189 3.84 14.54 22.07
C ASN A 189 5.20 15.09 21.59
N ILE A 190 5.33 15.45 20.30
CA ILE A 190 6.62 15.86 19.74
C ILE A 190 7.21 17.10 20.43
N GLY A 191 6.35 18.00 20.93
CA GLY A 191 6.76 19.16 21.72
C GLY A 191 7.46 18.80 23.04
N GLU A 192 7.25 17.59 23.56
CA GLU A 192 7.87 17.11 24.79
C GLU A 192 9.19 16.35 24.57
N LEU A 193 9.66 16.20 23.32
CA LEU A 193 10.82 15.36 23.01
C LEU A 193 12.08 15.66 23.88
N PRO A 194 12.44 16.92 24.16
CA PRO A 194 13.54 17.25 25.07
C PRO A 194 13.23 16.95 26.55
N LEU A 195 11.97 16.91 26.96
CA LEU A 195 11.58 16.57 28.34
C LEU A 195 11.75 15.06 28.61
N PHE A 196 11.59 14.21 27.60
CA PHE A 196 11.90 12.78 27.74
C PHE A 196 13.36 12.52 28.11
N VAL A 197 14.30 13.39 27.72
CA VAL A 197 15.70 13.27 28.14
C VAL A 197 15.85 13.52 29.65
N ASP A 198 15.14 14.49 30.20
CA ASP A 198 15.14 14.73 31.65
C ASP A 198 14.47 13.58 32.39
N PHE A 199 13.34 13.11 31.87
CA PHE A 199 12.63 11.96 32.42
C PHE A 199 13.53 10.71 32.43
N ALA A 200 14.22 10.45 31.33
CA ALA A 200 15.17 9.35 31.19
C ALA A 200 16.29 9.44 32.23
N LYS A 201 16.87 10.64 32.41
CA LYS A 201 17.90 10.90 33.43
C LYS A 201 17.37 10.66 34.84
N LYS A 202 16.18 11.18 35.15
CA LYS A 202 15.52 11.07 36.47
C LYS A 202 15.34 9.62 36.90
N PHE A 203 14.84 8.78 35.99
CA PHE A 203 14.51 7.38 36.30
C PHE A 203 15.61 6.37 35.92
N GLY A 204 16.78 6.85 35.48
CA GLY A 204 17.94 5.99 35.20
C GLY A 204 17.81 5.13 33.95
N PHE A 205 17.13 5.63 32.92
CA PHE A 205 17.12 5.01 31.59
C PHE A 205 18.49 5.10 30.94
N GLY A 206 18.90 4.01 30.29
CA GLY A 206 20.20 3.93 29.61
C GLY A 206 20.17 4.42 28.16
N ALA A 207 18.99 4.59 27.56
CA ALA A 207 18.83 5.16 26.22
C ALA A 207 17.40 5.69 26.02
N VAL A 208 17.24 6.65 25.10
CA VAL A 208 15.95 7.16 24.63
C VAL A 208 15.79 6.86 23.14
N LYS A 209 14.69 6.20 22.78
CA LYS A 209 14.37 5.82 21.41
C LYS A 209 13.02 6.42 21.01
N ILE A 210 12.96 6.94 19.80
CA ILE A 210 11.71 7.39 19.18
C ILE A 210 11.52 6.70 17.83
N ALA A 211 10.30 6.28 17.56
CA ALA A 211 9.83 5.81 16.25
C ALA A 211 8.72 6.75 15.78
N HIS A 212 8.71 7.11 14.50
CA HIS A 212 7.61 7.91 13.93
C HIS A 212 6.33 7.08 13.85
N ASN A 213 5.16 7.67 14.14
CA ASN A 213 3.89 6.97 13.96
C ASN A 213 3.65 6.69 12.47
N ILE A 214 3.70 5.41 12.11
CA ILE A 214 3.50 4.91 10.76
C ILE A 214 2.14 4.23 10.70
N TYR A 215 1.23 4.76 9.89
CA TYR A 215 -0.06 4.14 9.58
C TYR A 215 0.06 3.41 8.25
N VAL A 216 0.18 2.08 8.28
CA VAL A 216 0.42 1.26 7.06
C VAL A 216 -0.88 0.96 6.31
N ASP A 217 -2.02 0.92 7.02
CA ASP A 217 -3.27 0.36 6.48
C ASP A 217 -4.55 1.16 6.84
N ASP A 218 -4.44 2.35 7.44
CA ASP A 218 -5.59 3.14 7.92
C ASP A 218 -5.26 4.61 8.18
N ASP A 219 -5.97 5.51 7.50
CA ASP A 219 -5.81 6.96 7.65
C ASP A 219 -6.50 7.50 8.93
N SER A 220 -7.22 6.67 9.69
CA SER A 220 -7.85 7.08 10.97
C SER A 220 -6.85 7.64 11.98
N MET A 221 -5.56 7.27 11.87
CA MET A 221 -4.46 7.75 12.70
C MET A 221 -3.56 8.78 11.99
N GLU A 222 -3.91 9.21 10.79
CA GLU A 222 -3.13 10.19 10.02
C GLU A 222 -2.97 11.50 10.79
N TYR A 223 -4.01 11.96 11.51
CA TYR A 223 -3.96 13.18 12.33
C TYR A 223 -2.88 13.15 13.44
N LEU A 224 -2.41 11.96 13.84
CA LEU A 224 -1.31 11.80 14.80
C LEU A 224 0.07 11.90 14.15
N SER A 225 0.16 11.87 12.82
CA SER A 225 1.40 11.81 12.07
C SER A 225 2.14 13.14 12.05
N LEU A 226 3.45 13.10 12.33
CA LEU A 226 4.35 14.26 12.20
C LEU A 226 4.53 14.76 10.76
N VAL A 227 4.02 14.05 9.74
CA VAL A 227 4.06 14.53 8.34
C VAL A 227 3.31 15.84 8.16
N HIS A 228 2.36 16.17 9.06
CA HIS A 228 1.64 17.44 9.07
C HIS A 228 2.37 18.55 9.86
N GLN A 229 3.50 18.24 10.51
CA GLN A 229 4.26 19.19 11.35
C GLN A 229 5.78 19.01 11.18
N LYS A 230 6.24 18.77 9.95
CA LYS A 230 7.64 18.41 9.63
C LYS A 230 8.69 19.37 10.19
N ALA A 231 8.48 20.68 9.97
CA ALA A 231 9.39 21.73 10.41
C ALA A 231 9.53 21.77 11.95
N TYR A 232 8.38 21.71 12.64
CA TYR A 232 8.33 21.66 14.09
C TYR A 232 8.95 20.38 14.64
N ALA A 233 8.64 19.22 14.06
CA ALA A 233 9.24 17.94 14.44
C ALA A 233 10.77 17.97 14.33
N ASN A 234 11.32 18.44 13.20
CA ASN A 234 12.77 18.59 13.00
C ASN A 234 13.41 19.46 14.08
N ARG A 235 12.76 20.57 14.47
CA ARG A 235 13.22 21.43 15.57
C ARG A 235 13.27 20.65 16.90
N MET A 236 12.24 19.88 17.21
CA MET A 236 12.17 19.11 18.46
C MET A 236 13.21 17.98 18.50
N TYR A 237 13.44 17.29 17.38
CA TYR A 237 14.53 16.31 17.23
C TYR A 237 15.89 16.94 17.52
N ALA A 238 16.16 18.12 16.95
CA ALA A 238 17.42 18.84 17.16
C ALA A 238 17.64 19.21 18.64
N LEU A 239 16.62 19.79 19.28
CA LEU A 239 16.69 20.18 20.69
C LEU A 239 16.89 18.97 21.60
N ALA A 240 16.16 17.88 21.36
CA ALA A 240 16.28 16.66 22.13
C ALA A 240 17.65 15.98 21.93
N HIS A 241 18.18 15.99 20.70
CA HIS A 241 19.52 15.46 20.41
C HIS A 241 20.61 16.22 21.15
N ALA A 242 20.61 17.56 21.07
CA ALA A 242 21.56 18.39 21.79
C ALA A 242 21.52 18.12 23.30
N LYS A 243 20.32 18.01 23.86
CA LYS A 243 20.13 17.72 25.28
C LYS A 243 20.57 16.31 25.67
N ALA A 244 20.30 15.30 24.84
CA ALA A 244 20.74 13.93 25.06
C ALA A 244 22.28 13.83 25.04
N MET A 245 22.95 14.52 24.11
CA MET A 245 24.42 14.62 24.07
C MET A 245 24.97 15.27 25.35
N GLN A 246 24.39 16.38 25.80
CA GLN A 246 24.79 17.05 27.04
C GLN A 246 24.59 16.17 28.28
N ALA A 247 23.53 15.36 28.30
CA ALA A 247 23.23 14.44 29.39
C ALA A 247 24.04 13.13 29.33
N GLY A 248 24.77 12.86 28.23
CA GLY A 248 25.46 11.59 28.02
C GLY A 248 24.51 10.39 27.84
N ILE A 249 23.28 10.64 27.38
CA ILE A 249 22.25 9.61 27.19
C ILE A 249 22.20 9.23 25.70
N PRO A 250 22.49 7.96 25.35
CA PRO A 250 22.32 7.46 23.98
C PRO A 250 20.90 7.70 23.45
N SER A 251 20.78 8.20 22.21
CA SER A 251 19.49 8.42 21.53
C SER A 251 19.56 8.21 20.02
N ASN A 252 18.42 7.99 19.37
CA ASN A 252 18.28 7.88 17.91
C ASN A 252 17.66 9.13 17.25
N PHE A 253 17.76 10.30 17.90
CA PHE A 253 17.18 11.56 17.40
C PHE A 253 17.87 12.12 16.14
N ASN A 254 19.06 11.60 15.81
CA ASN A 254 19.89 12.04 14.70
C ASN A 254 19.57 11.35 13.35
N VAL A 255 18.62 10.41 13.29
CA VAL A 255 18.57 9.46 12.16
C VAL A 255 17.42 9.70 11.16
N ALA A 256 16.53 10.68 11.33
CA ALA A 256 15.47 10.91 10.34
C ALA A 256 14.80 12.30 10.40
N PRO A 257 15.48 13.40 10.03
CA PRO A 257 14.78 14.66 9.78
C PRO A 257 13.89 14.53 8.54
N PHE A 258 12.70 15.12 8.59
CA PHE A 258 11.84 15.30 7.42
C PHE A 258 12.55 16.19 6.39
N ILE A 259 12.40 15.83 5.11
CA ILE A 259 12.77 16.73 4.02
C ILE A 259 11.73 17.84 3.96
N LEU A 260 12.20 19.08 3.94
CA LEU A 260 11.37 20.28 3.98
C LEU A 260 11.32 20.95 2.60
N SER A 261 10.13 21.41 2.19
CA SER A 261 9.98 22.35 1.08
C SER A 261 10.61 23.71 1.43
N GLU A 262 10.83 24.58 0.43
CA GLU A 262 11.36 25.93 0.68
C GLU A 262 10.44 26.76 1.59
N GLU A 263 9.12 26.59 1.47
CA GLU A 263 8.13 27.25 2.33
C GLU A 263 8.19 26.72 3.78
N GLU A 264 8.33 25.39 3.94
CA GLU A 264 8.51 24.76 5.26
C GLU A 264 9.85 25.17 5.90
N LYS A 265 10.92 25.37 5.12
CA LYS A 265 12.20 25.90 5.62
C LYS A 265 12.05 27.32 6.15
N LYS A 266 11.34 28.18 5.43
CA LYS A 266 11.08 29.56 5.86
C LYS A 266 10.29 29.61 7.16
N SER A 267 9.28 28.75 7.30
CA SER A 267 8.50 28.64 8.55
C SER A 267 9.34 28.27 9.78
N LEU A 268 10.46 27.57 9.58
CA LEU A 268 11.41 27.21 10.64
C LEU A 268 12.21 28.41 11.15
N GLU A 269 12.49 29.37 10.28
CA GLU A 269 13.17 30.64 10.63
C GLU A 269 12.23 31.57 11.42
N ASP A 270 10.92 31.48 11.15
CA ASP A 270 9.87 32.29 11.79
C ASP A 270 9.36 31.72 13.13
N LEU A 271 9.74 30.49 13.49
CA LEU A 271 9.29 29.86 14.73
C LEU A 271 9.86 30.61 15.96
N PRO A 272 9.02 31.15 16.86
CA PRO A 272 9.49 31.95 17.99
C PRO A 272 10.49 31.16 18.84
N MET A 273 11.61 31.83 19.17
CA MET A 273 12.60 31.32 20.11
C MET A 273 12.00 31.31 21.52
N GLU A 274 11.32 30.23 21.90
CA GLU A 274 11.08 30.00 23.31
C GLU A 274 12.43 29.84 24.03
N LYS A 275 12.61 30.61 25.11
CA LYS A 275 13.75 30.49 26.02
C LYS A 275 13.66 29.15 26.73
N ASN A 276 14.07 28.06 26.07
CA ASN A 276 14.24 26.76 26.71
C ASN A 276 15.39 26.87 27.71
N LYS A 277 15.05 27.10 28.98
CA LYS A 277 15.99 27.11 30.11
C LYS A 277 16.81 25.81 30.07
N GLY A 278 18.13 25.93 29.83
CA GLY A 278 19.07 24.82 29.95
C GLY A 278 19.75 24.34 28.66
N ILE A 279 19.37 24.82 27.47
CA ILE A 279 20.12 24.54 26.23
C ILE A 279 20.99 25.76 25.92
N SER A 280 22.32 25.63 25.94
CA SER A 280 23.20 26.74 25.60
C SER A 280 22.98 27.17 24.14
N SER A 281 22.91 28.49 23.88
CA SER A 281 22.76 29.02 22.51
C SER A 281 23.85 28.49 21.56
N PHE A 282 25.02 28.18 22.11
CA PHE A 282 26.15 27.59 21.41
C PHE A 282 25.87 26.18 20.87
N ALA A 283 25.25 25.28 21.65
CA ALA A 283 24.93 23.92 21.20
C ALA A 283 23.88 23.93 20.07
N TYR A 284 22.91 24.85 20.16
CA TYR A 284 21.90 25.07 19.14
C TYR A 284 22.51 25.64 17.84
N GLN A 285 23.37 26.67 17.96
CA GLN A 285 24.05 27.27 16.81
C GLN A 285 25.00 26.28 16.11
N ILE A 286 25.72 25.43 16.85
CA ILE A 286 26.55 24.37 16.23
C ILE A 286 25.67 23.39 15.46
N TYR A 287 24.53 23.00 16.00
CA TYR A 287 23.66 22.05 15.31
C TYR A 287 23.08 22.64 14.02
N PHE A 288 22.48 23.82 14.06
CA PHE A 288 21.88 24.45 12.88
C PHE A 288 22.91 24.92 11.84
N ASN A 289 24.05 25.47 12.26
CA ASN A 289 25.02 26.05 11.33
C ASN A 289 26.07 25.05 10.84
N LYS A 290 26.31 23.95 11.56
CA LYS A 290 27.33 22.94 11.18
C LYS A 290 26.77 21.55 10.95
N ILE A 291 25.92 21.03 11.85
CA ILE A 291 25.51 19.62 11.82
C ILE A 291 24.35 19.38 10.84
N LEU A 292 23.28 20.17 10.90
CA LEU A 292 22.10 20.03 10.02
C LEU A 292 22.46 20.15 8.53
N PRO A 293 23.31 21.11 8.08
CA PRO A 293 23.75 21.18 6.68
C PRO A 293 24.65 20.01 6.27
N GLN A 294 25.48 19.48 7.18
CA GLN A 294 26.30 18.30 6.94
C GLN A 294 25.45 17.03 6.85
N MET A 295 24.46 16.86 7.73
CA MET A 295 23.49 15.76 7.67
C MET A 295 22.67 15.79 6.38
N MET A 296 22.26 16.98 5.91
CA MET A 296 21.58 17.13 4.62
C MET A 296 22.50 16.85 3.42
N ARG A 297 23.82 17.05 3.53
CA ARG A 297 24.81 16.71 2.49
C ARG A 297 25.19 15.23 2.46
N ILE A 298 25.25 14.56 3.61
CA ILE A 298 25.68 13.15 3.74
C ILE A 298 24.69 12.17 3.08
N LYS A 299 23.43 12.56 2.82
CA LYS A 299 22.49 11.73 2.05
C LYS A 299 22.87 11.59 0.56
N ASN A 300 23.72 12.45 0.00
CA ASN A 300 23.98 12.53 -1.44
C ASN A 300 25.36 12.05 -1.91
N THR A 301 26.21 11.46 -1.04
CA THR A 301 27.59 11.07 -1.42
C THR A 301 27.94 9.60 -1.15
N TRP A 302 26.96 8.71 -0.99
CA TRP A 302 27.23 7.26 -0.90
C TRP A 302 27.31 6.63 -2.29
N ASP A 303 28.32 7.03 -3.05
CA ASP A 303 28.68 6.37 -4.31
C ASP A 303 29.54 5.14 -4.00
N PHE A 304 28.94 3.95 -4.10
CA PHE A 304 29.60 2.66 -3.96
C PHE A 304 30.08 2.07 -5.31
N SER A 305 30.12 2.84 -6.41
CA SER A 305 30.56 2.31 -7.71
C SER A 305 32.06 1.97 -7.78
N GLY A 306 32.86 2.37 -6.79
CA GLY A 306 34.31 2.10 -6.75
C GLY A 306 34.66 0.80 -6.01
N LYS A 307 35.07 -0.24 -6.75
CA LYS A 307 35.48 -1.60 -6.27
C LYS A 307 36.69 -1.66 -5.32
N SER A 308 37.08 -0.61 -4.62
CA SER A 308 38.25 -0.63 -3.72
C SER A 308 38.09 0.14 -2.40
N ALA A 309 37.26 1.18 -2.31
CA ALA A 309 37.16 2.03 -1.10
C ALA A 309 36.23 1.46 -0.01
N GLY A 310 35.12 0.83 -0.39
CA GLY A 310 34.13 0.28 0.56
C GLY A 310 34.66 -0.89 1.40
N HIS A 311 35.56 -1.70 0.84
CA HIS A 311 36.15 -2.85 1.54
C HIS A 311 37.12 -2.40 2.66
N PHE A 312 37.89 -1.34 2.42
CA PHE A 312 38.80 -0.76 3.41
C PHE A 312 38.07 -0.02 4.53
N PHE A 313 36.97 0.69 4.22
CA PHE A 313 36.14 1.36 5.21
C PHE A 313 35.44 0.36 6.15
N ASN A 314 34.99 -0.79 5.63
CA ASN A 314 34.42 -1.86 6.42
C ASN A 314 35.43 -2.55 7.34
N LEU A 315 36.68 -2.76 6.90
CA LEU A 315 37.76 -3.29 7.76
C LEU A 315 38.20 -2.28 8.84
N PHE A 316 38.16 -0.99 8.52
CA PHE A 316 38.41 0.09 9.48
C PHE A 316 37.28 0.18 10.51
N LEU A 317 36.01 0.15 10.10
CA LEU A 317 34.85 0.09 11.00
C LEU A 317 34.87 -1.19 11.84
N LEU A 318 35.18 -2.36 11.29
CA LEU A 318 35.33 -3.60 12.06
C LEU A 318 36.45 -3.51 13.10
N LYS A 319 37.59 -2.88 12.78
CA LYS A 319 38.66 -2.61 13.75
C LYS A 319 38.26 -1.55 14.78
N PHE A 320 37.47 -0.54 14.39
CA PHE A 320 36.96 0.51 15.27
C PHE A 320 35.89 -0.03 16.24
N TYR A 321 34.93 -0.82 15.74
CA TYR A 321 33.96 -1.58 16.52
C TYR A 321 34.65 -2.56 17.46
N ARG A 322 35.67 -3.29 17.02
CA ARG A 322 36.41 -4.21 17.90
C ARG A 322 37.24 -3.50 18.98
N LYS A 323 37.64 -2.24 18.76
CA LYS A 323 38.43 -1.43 19.70
C LYS A 323 37.58 -0.65 20.72
N TYR A 324 36.38 -0.20 20.34
CA TYR A 324 35.49 0.59 21.21
C TYR A 324 34.25 -0.16 21.72
N PHE A 325 33.78 -1.16 20.96
CA PHE A 325 32.69 -2.07 21.33
C PHE A 325 33.25 -3.46 21.64
N ASP A 326 34.22 -3.54 22.55
CA ASP A 326 34.57 -4.81 23.19
C ASP A 326 33.34 -5.30 23.99
N PRO A 327 32.68 -6.41 23.57
CA PRO A 327 31.48 -6.93 24.21
C PRO A 327 31.71 -7.35 25.67
N ALA A 328 32.98 -7.56 26.06
CA ALA A 328 33.37 -7.92 27.41
C ALA A 328 33.47 -6.71 28.36
N ARG A 329 33.68 -5.49 27.85
CA ARG A 329 33.87 -4.27 28.67
C ARG A 329 32.62 -3.43 28.86
N HIS A 330 31.71 -3.42 27.89
CA HIS A 330 30.48 -2.65 27.91
C HIS A 330 29.29 -3.62 27.89
N GLY A 331 28.95 -4.13 29.07
CA GLY A 331 28.02 -5.26 29.26
C GLY A 331 26.88 -5.28 28.26
N ARG A 332 26.91 -6.27 27.35
CA ARG A 332 25.90 -6.62 26.34
C ARG A 332 24.87 -5.51 26.12
N VAL A 333 25.32 -4.40 25.53
CA VAL A 333 24.38 -3.42 25.01
C VAL A 333 23.73 -4.11 23.82
N GLY A 334 22.50 -4.59 24.02
CA GLY A 334 21.54 -4.93 22.97
C GLY A 334 21.20 -3.66 22.21
N LEU A 335 22.21 -3.07 21.58
CA LEU A 335 22.01 -2.22 20.44
C LEU A 335 21.68 -3.23 19.35
N SER A 336 20.40 -3.53 19.13
CA SER A 336 19.93 -3.69 17.76
C SER A 336 20.17 -2.34 17.07
N LEU A 337 21.46 -2.09 16.81
CA LEU A 337 22.01 -1.25 15.78
C LEU A 337 21.57 -1.91 14.48
N PHE A 338 20.29 -1.79 14.19
CA PHE A 338 19.96 -1.43 12.85
C PHE A 338 20.01 0.10 12.85
N PRO A 339 21.17 0.71 12.56
CA PRO A 339 21.12 2.08 12.09
C PRO A 339 20.17 2.10 10.89
N ASN A 340 19.42 3.18 10.69
CA ASN A 340 18.72 3.44 9.42
C ASN A 340 19.72 3.67 8.25
N ASP A 341 20.90 3.07 8.32
CA ASP A 341 22.07 3.30 7.47
C ASP A 341 22.40 2.08 6.59
N ALA A 342 21.53 1.05 6.52
CA ALA A 342 21.62 0.16 5.38
C ALA A 342 21.28 0.94 4.11
N PRO A 343 22.05 0.76 3.03
CA PRO A 343 21.73 1.42 1.78
C PRO A 343 20.29 1.07 1.37
N PRO A 344 19.53 2.03 0.82
CA PRO A 344 18.20 1.76 0.28
C PRO A 344 18.26 0.52 -0.61
N ARG A 345 17.31 -0.42 -0.43
CA ARG A 345 17.18 -1.69 -1.18
C ARG A 345 18.08 -2.84 -0.73
N HIS A 346 18.62 -2.82 0.49
CA HIS A 346 19.34 -3.97 1.07
C HIS A 346 18.75 -4.40 2.42
N CYS A 347 17.66 -5.18 2.37
CA CYS A 347 16.96 -5.68 3.56
C CYS A 347 17.50 -7.05 4.01
N GLY A 348 18.06 -7.13 5.22
CA GLY A 348 18.55 -8.38 5.80
C GLY A 348 17.53 -9.15 6.65
N ASN A 349 16.33 -8.62 6.88
CA ASN A 349 15.38 -9.23 7.82
C ASN A 349 15.00 -10.68 7.47
N PRO A 350 14.68 -11.03 6.21
CA PRO A 350 14.31 -12.41 5.87
C PRO A 350 15.45 -13.43 6.01
N TRP A 351 16.68 -12.99 6.27
CA TRP A 351 17.80 -13.85 6.64
C TRP A 351 18.04 -13.89 8.14
N THR A 352 17.83 -12.78 8.84
CA THR A 352 18.36 -12.60 10.20
C THR A 352 17.29 -12.66 11.28
N HIS A 353 16.03 -12.39 10.90
CA HIS A 353 14.94 -12.07 11.78
C HIS A 353 13.69 -12.89 11.48
N VAL A 354 12.95 -13.22 12.54
CA VAL A 354 11.60 -13.78 12.43
C VAL A 354 10.66 -13.16 13.45
N ARG A 355 9.39 -13.00 13.08
CA ARG A 355 8.30 -12.63 13.98
C ARG A 355 7.34 -13.81 14.13
N ILE A 356 6.91 -14.09 15.35
CA ILE A 356 5.99 -15.18 15.68
C ILE A 356 4.85 -14.57 16.49
N ASP A 357 3.61 -14.85 16.07
CA ASP A 357 2.41 -14.33 16.72
C ASP A 357 1.81 -15.29 17.76
N VAL A 358 0.82 -14.81 18.53
CA VAL A 358 0.20 -15.57 19.63
C VAL A 358 -0.46 -16.87 19.20
N ASP A 359 -0.88 -16.96 17.94
CA ASP A 359 -1.56 -18.10 17.36
C ASP A 359 -0.61 -19.02 16.59
N GLY A 360 0.71 -18.77 16.62
CA GLY A 360 1.72 -19.60 15.96
C GLY A 360 2.01 -19.20 14.52
N LYS A 361 1.33 -18.18 13.97
CA LYS A 361 1.65 -17.63 12.65
C LYS A 361 3.03 -16.97 12.63
N VAL A 362 3.78 -17.21 11.56
CA VAL A 362 5.15 -16.72 11.38
C VAL A 362 5.19 -15.63 10.31
N TYR A 363 5.89 -14.54 10.58
CA TYR A 363 6.04 -13.38 9.71
C TYR A 363 7.53 -13.01 9.52
N PRO A 364 7.92 -12.39 8.40
CA PRO A 364 9.33 -12.14 8.11
C PRO A 364 9.89 -10.88 8.77
N CYS A 365 9.05 -9.94 9.18
CA CYS A 365 9.42 -8.79 10.00
C CYS A 365 8.20 -8.07 10.60
N CYS A 366 8.45 -6.99 11.35
CA CYS A 366 7.40 -6.13 11.93
C CYS A 366 6.63 -5.27 10.92
N TYR A 367 7.11 -5.13 9.68
CA TYR A 367 6.48 -4.30 8.64
C TYR A 367 5.75 -5.10 7.56
N ASN A 368 6.04 -6.40 7.44
CA ASN A 368 5.43 -7.27 6.44
C ASN A 368 4.54 -8.28 7.16
N HIS A 369 3.23 -8.13 6.99
CA HIS A 369 2.19 -8.95 7.60
C HIS A 369 1.76 -10.15 6.74
N THR A 370 2.53 -10.50 5.70
CA THR A 370 2.30 -11.72 4.93
C THR A 370 2.72 -12.94 5.76
N GLU A 371 1.78 -13.84 6.02
CA GLU A 371 2.04 -15.10 6.72
C GLU A 371 3.05 -15.95 5.94
N MET A 372 4.10 -16.43 6.61
CA MET A 372 5.14 -17.27 6.01
C MET A 372 4.90 -18.76 6.27
N GLY A 373 4.14 -19.09 7.32
CA GLY A 373 3.77 -20.43 7.72
C GLY A 373 3.18 -20.47 9.14
N ASP A 374 2.84 -21.66 9.61
CA ASP A 374 2.14 -21.88 10.88
C ASP A 374 2.81 -22.97 11.74
N LEU A 375 3.28 -22.57 12.93
CA LEU A 375 3.95 -23.46 13.88
C LEU A 375 3.03 -24.52 14.51
N ASN A 376 1.70 -24.42 14.37
CA ASN A 376 0.80 -25.48 14.81
C ASN A 376 0.86 -26.71 13.89
N SER A 377 1.16 -26.52 12.60
CA SER A 377 1.16 -27.59 11.59
C SER A 377 2.52 -27.92 10.99
N GLN A 378 3.49 -27.00 11.09
CA GLN A 378 4.82 -27.15 10.46
C GLN A 378 5.93 -26.99 11.50
N THR A 379 7.07 -27.61 11.27
CA THR A 379 8.32 -27.29 12.00
C THR A 379 8.84 -25.91 11.58
N PHE A 380 9.63 -25.26 12.44
CA PHE A 380 10.20 -23.97 12.12
C PHE A 380 11.11 -24.03 10.88
N GLU A 381 11.86 -25.11 10.71
CA GLU A 381 12.75 -25.33 9.56
C GLU A 381 11.97 -25.37 8.23
N GLU A 382 10.85 -26.09 8.18
CA GLU A 382 9.97 -26.15 7.01
C GLU A 382 9.41 -24.77 6.62
N ILE A 383 9.13 -23.93 7.62
CA ILE A 383 8.67 -22.55 7.38
C ILE A 383 9.83 -21.68 6.89
N TRP A 384 10.94 -21.65 7.64
CA TRP A 384 12.09 -20.77 7.41
C TRP A 384 12.77 -20.99 6.05
N ASN A 385 12.76 -22.24 5.59
CA ASN A 385 13.22 -22.64 4.27
C ASN A 385 12.08 -23.03 3.33
N GLY A 386 10.85 -22.60 3.60
CA GLY A 386 9.68 -22.81 2.74
C GLY A 386 9.64 -21.85 1.53
N GLU A 387 8.80 -22.16 0.54
CA GLU A 387 8.68 -21.39 -0.72
C GLU A 387 8.41 -19.90 -0.50
N ARG A 388 7.61 -19.53 0.52
CA ARG A 388 7.32 -18.13 0.82
C ARG A 388 8.59 -17.35 1.21
N TYR A 389 9.42 -17.90 2.11
CA TYR A 389 10.67 -17.25 2.52
C TYR A 389 11.67 -17.18 1.37
N ALA A 390 11.80 -18.25 0.59
CA ALA A 390 12.66 -18.27 -0.59
C ALA A 390 12.24 -17.22 -1.63
N SER A 391 10.93 -17.13 -1.93
CA SER A 391 10.39 -16.10 -2.83
C SER A 391 10.64 -14.69 -2.30
N LEU A 392 10.44 -14.43 -1.01
CA LEU A 392 10.72 -13.13 -0.41
C LEU A 392 12.21 -12.76 -0.51
N ARG A 393 13.12 -13.67 -0.14
CA ARG A 393 14.57 -13.47 -0.27
C ARG A 393 14.96 -13.21 -1.72
N GLN A 394 14.40 -13.99 -2.66
CA GLN A 394 14.67 -13.81 -4.08
C GLN A 394 14.20 -12.44 -4.58
N SER A 395 13.05 -11.95 -4.10
CA SER A 395 12.55 -10.62 -4.45
C SER A 395 13.46 -9.50 -3.95
N ILE A 396 14.10 -9.67 -2.79
CA ILE A 396 15.05 -8.70 -2.23
C ILE A 396 16.37 -8.72 -3.00
N VAL A 397 16.90 -9.91 -3.28
CA VAL A 397 18.13 -10.09 -4.08
C VAL A 397 17.96 -9.49 -5.47
N LYS A 398 16.83 -9.74 -6.12
CA LYS A 398 16.50 -9.18 -7.44
C LYS A 398 16.02 -7.72 -7.38
N LYS A 399 15.87 -7.13 -6.19
CA LYS A 399 15.34 -5.78 -5.96
C LYS A 399 13.94 -5.55 -6.55
N THR A 400 13.15 -6.60 -6.74
CA THR A 400 11.76 -6.50 -7.20
C THR A 400 10.78 -6.27 -6.04
N PHE A 401 11.13 -6.78 -4.85
CA PHE A 401 10.38 -6.71 -3.58
C PHE A 401 8.92 -7.21 -3.66
N TRP A 402 8.32 -7.60 -2.54
CA TRP A 402 6.87 -7.86 -2.45
C TRP A 402 6.08 -6.55 -2.26
N ALA A 403 4.79 -6.53 -2.62
CA ALA A 403 3.92 -5.36 -2.46
C ALA A 403 3.89 -4.86 -1.00
N THR A 404 3.76 -5.77 -0.04
CA THR A 404 3.81 -5.47 1.40
C THR A 404 5.13 -4.82 1.83
N CYS A 405 6.26 -5.22 1.23
CA CYS A 405 7.56 -4.59 1.46
C CYS A 405 7.71 -3.21 0.81
N ARG A 406 6.97 -2.92 -0.27
CA ARG A 406 6.98 -1.64 -0.99
C ARG A 406 6.07 -0.58 -0.34
N ARG A 407 4.94 -1.01 0.24
CA ARG A 407 3.95 -0.14 0.90
C ARG A 407 4.28 0.16 2.36
N ALA A 408 5.00 -0.73 3.04
CA ALA A 408 5.47 -0.45 4.38
C ALA A 408 6.34 0.81 4.41
N SER A 409 6.20 1.64 5.44
CA SER A 409 7.11 2.76 5.74
C SER A 409 8.44 2.23 6.28
N CYS A 410 9.03 1.34 5.50
CA CYS A 410 10.20 0.54 5.78
C CYS A 410 11.44 1.31 5.32
N ASN A 411 12.28 1.70 6.26
CA ASN A 411 13.52 2.44 5.99
C ASN A 411 14.55 1.64 5.17
N TRP A 412 14.38 0.32 5.03
CA TRP A 412 15.32 -0.58 4.32
C TRP A 412 15.03 -0.68 2.83
N ILE A 413 13.77 -0.54 2.43
CA ILE A 413 13.29 -0.84 1.07
C ILE A 413 12.82 0.43 0.34
N GLN A 414 12.73 1.60 1.02
CA GLN A 414 12.18 2.87 0.51
C GLN A 414 12.29 3.03 -1.02
N PRO A 415 11.19 2.90 -1.78
CA PRO A 415 11.20 3.20 -3.19
C PRO A 415 11.29 4.73 -3.36
N GLY A 416 12.29 5.19 -4.11
CA GLY A 416 12.25 6.52 -4.71
C GLY A 416 10.97 6.64 -5.54
N SER A 417 10.12 7.60 -5.19
CA SER A 417 8.75 7.75 -5.73
C SER A 417 8.63 7.88 -7.26
N SER A 418 9.73 8.11 -7.98
CA SER A 418 9.78 8.25 -9.44
C SER A 418 10.08 6.96 -10.21
N GLU A 419 10.54 5.89 -9.56
CA GLU A 419 10.98 4.67 -10.28
C GLU A 419 9.84 3.67 -10.55
N VAL A 420 8.69 3.82 -9.87
CA VAL A 420 7.55 2.87 -9.89
C VAL A 420 6.65 3.07 -11.11
N TYR A 421 6.49 4.30 -11.57
CA TYR A 421 5.42 4.69 -12.48
C TYR A 421 5.92 5.06 -13.87
N GLY A 422 6.88 4.32 -14.42
CA GLY A 422 7.40 4.54 -15.77
C GLY A 422 6.64 3.74 -16.82
N ALA A 423 5.94 4.41 -17.74
CA ALA A 423 5.31 3.77 -18.89
C ALA A 423 5.54 4.56 -20.18
N GLU A 424 5.92 3.87 -21.24
CA GLU A 424 6.06 4.41 -22.60
C GLU A 424 4.99 3.81 -23.51
N TYR A 425 4.17 4.65 -24.13
CA TYR A 425 3.13 4.22 -25.07
C TYR A 425 3.74 4.08 -26.46
N VAL A 426 4.07 2.84 -26.83
CA VAL A 426 4.83 2.48 -28.03
C VAL A 426 3.99 2.63 -29.30
N SER A 427 2.70 2.30 -29.24
CA SER A 427 1.80 2.50 -30.38
C SER A 427 0.40 2.89 -29.94
N LEU A 428 -0.07 3.99 -30.52
CA LEU A 428 -1.38 4.57 -30.33
C LEU A 428 -1.99 4.93 -31.70
N PRO A 429 -3.32 4.81 -31.87
CA PRO A 429 -3.99 5.36 -33.04
C PRO A 429 -3.81 6.88 -33.08
N ALA A 430 -3.68 7.46 -34.28
CA ALA A 430 -3.54 8.90 -34.47
C ALA A 430 -4.86 9.65 -34.19
N GLU A 431 -5.99 9.00 -34.43
CA GLU A 431 -7.35 9.45 -34.15
C GLU A 431 -8.21 8.22 -33.83
N ILE A 432 -9.19 8.37 -32.96
CA ILE A 432 -10.19 7.33 -32.67
C ILE A 432 -11.55 7.83 -33.13
N ARG A 433 -12.29 6.97 -33.84
CA ARG A 433 -13.67 7.24 -34.24
C ARG A 433 -14.60 6.29 -33.51
N LEU A 434 -15.56 6.87 -32.81
CA LEU A 434 -16.58 6.14 -32.06
C LEU A 434 -17.95 6.43 -32.65
N ILE A 435 -18.87 5.47 -32.55
CA ILE A 435 -20.30 5.69 -32.84
C ILE A 435 -21.00 5.93 -31.52
N ALA A 436 -21.74 7.04 -31.41
CA ALA A 436 -22.52 7.35 -30.20
C ALA A 436 -23.37 6.14 -29.76
N TYR A 437 -23.40 5.86 -28.46
CA TYR A 437 -24.09 4.72 -27.84
C TYR A 437 -23.54 3.31 -28.12
N GLU A 438 -22.39 3.19 -28.79
CA GLU A 438 -21.75 1.91 -29.07
C GLU A 438 -20.45 1.71 -28.27
N GLU A 439 -20.15 0.44 -28.00
CA GLU A 439 -18.85 0.02 -27.47
C GLU A 439 -17.88 -0.22 -28.64
N SER A 440 -16.63 0.19 -28.46
CA SER A 440 -15.53 -0.10 -29.39
C SER A 440 -14.35 -0.67 -28.62
N GLU A 441 -13.37 -1.25 -29.32
CA GLU A 441 -12.14 -1.74 -28.71
C GLU A 441 -10.93 -1.22 -29.48
N ILE A 442 -9.90 -0.80 -28.74
CA ILE A 442 -8.58 -0.49 -29.30
C ILE A 442 -7.51 -1.36 -28.67
N LYS A 443 -6.41 -1.53 -29.40
CA LYS A 443 -5.19 -2.17 -28.91
C LYS A 443 -4.13 -1.13 -28.69
N VAL A 444 -3.53 -1.12 -27.50
CA VAL A 444 -2.46 -0.20 -27.15
C VAL A 444 -1.24 -0.99 -26.72
N ARG A 445 -0.07 -0.69 -27.30
CA ARG A 445 1.19 -1.27 -26.83
C ARG A 445 1.85 -0.32 -25.85
N VAL A 446 2.06 -0.80 -24.64
CA VAL A 446 2.71 -0.04 -23.56
C VAL A 446 3.96 -0.79 -23.15
N ARG A 447 5.11 -0.09 -23.17
CA ARG A 447 6.37 -0.55 -22.62
C ARG A 447 6.47 -0.10 -21.18
N ASN A 448 6.81 -1.04 -20.32
CA ASN A 448 7.15 -0.76 -18.94
C ASN A 448 8.55 -0.16 -18.87
N THR A 449 8.65 1.16 -18.61
CA THR A 449 9.94 1.84 -18.41
C THR A 449 10.30 2.00 -16.94
N SER A 450 9.42 1.53 -16.05
CA SER A 450 9.71 1.40 -14.63
C SER A 450 10.72 0.29 -14.36
N GLN A 451 11.27 0.27 -13.15
CA GLN A 451 12.10 -0.83 -12.64
C GLN A 451 11.24 -2.00 -12.06
N TYR A 452 9.91 -1.95 -12.20
CA TYR A 452 8.94 -2.84 -11.53
C TYR A 452 8.23 -3.76 -12.52
N TRP A 453 7.60 -4.82 -12.03
CA TRP A 453 6.70 -5.65 -12.84
C TRP A 453 5.27 -5.11 -12.72
N TRP A 454 4.51 -5.13 -13.82
CA TRP A 454 3.07 -4.87 -13.77
C TRP A 454 2.31 -6.18 -13.68
N SER A 455 1.48 -6.34 -12.66
CA SER A 455 0.54 -7.47 -12.50
C SER A 455 -0.88 -7.07 -12.89
N GLY A 456 -1.64 -8.01 -13.44
CA GLY A 456 -3.07 -7.84 -13.77
C GLY A 456 -3.99 -8.80 -13.01
N GLU A 457 -3.45 -9.69 -12.17
CA GLU A 457 -4.22 -10.74 -11.50
C GLU A 457 -4.84 -10.22 -10.20
N LYS A 458 -6.18 -10.28 -10.09
CA LYS A 458 -6.93 -9.83 -8.90
C LYS A 458 -6.84 -10.78 -7.69
N ASP A 459 -6.43 -12.02 -7.89
CA ASP A 459 -6.53 -13.09 -6.87
C ASP A 459 -5.27 -13.24 -5.99
N LYS A 460 -4.28 -12.36 -6.18
CA LYS A 460 -3.06 -12.28 -5.36
C LYS A 460 -3.02 -10.91 -4.72
N GLU A 461 -2.50 -10.80 -3.51
CA GLU A 461 -2.28 -9.53 -2.77
C GLU A 461 -1.22 -8.61 -3.45
N GLU A 462 -1.25 -8.49 -4.78
CA GLU A 462 -0.32 -7.77 -5.63
C GLU A 462 -0.89 -6.41 -6.07
N ASP A 463 0.01 -5.47 -6.37
CA ASP A 463 -0.35 -4.18 -6.98
C ASP A 463 -0.92 -4.44 -8.39
N ILE A 464 -2.17 -4.02 -8.62
CA ILE A 464 -2.86 -4.26 -9.89
C ILE A 464 -2.71 -3.04 -10.80
N PHE A 465 -2.30 -3.29 -12.04
CA PHE A 465 -2.06 -2.25 -13.03
C PHE A 465 -3.00 -2.40 -14.21
N TYR A 466 -3.58 -1.28 -14.64
CA TYR A 466 -4.46 -1.19 -15.79
C TYR A 466 -3.98 -0.12 -16.75
N LEU A 467 -4.36 -0.27 -18.02
CA LEU A 467 -4.48 0.87 -18.91
C LEU A 467 -5.89 1.44 -18.78
N SER A 468 -6.03 2.76 -18.70
CA SER A 468 -7.34 3.41 -18.70
C SER A 468 -7.28 4.75 -19.41
N TYR A 469 -8.43 5.42 -19.49
CA TYR A 469 -8.53 6.71 -20.14
C TYR A 469 -9.47 7.66 -19.42
N ARG A 470 -9.26 8.96 -19.66
CA ARG A 470 -10.16 10.04 -19.30
C ARG A 470 -10.55 10.79 -20.56
N LEU A 471 -11.84 11.03 -20.76
CA LEU A 471 -12.36 11.74 -21.94
C LEU A 471 -12.69 13.18 -21.57
N PHE A 472 -12.22 14.12 -22.38
CA PHE A 472 -12.41 15.56 -22.18
C PHE A 472 -13.12 16.19 -23.37
N ASP A 473 -13.98 17.18 -23.09
CA ASP A 473 -14.65 17.99 -24.11
C ASP A 473 -13.71 19.07 -24.69
N ALA A 474 -14.20 19.83 -25.67
CA ALA A 474 -13.46 20.93 -26.30
C ALA A 474 -13.01 22.03 -25.31
N HIS A 475 -13.63 22.13 -24.14
CA HIS A 475 -13.28 23.08 -23.07
C HIS A 475 -12.33 22.46 -22.03
N LYS A 476 -11.79 21.27 -22.30
CA LYS A 476 -10.93 20.48 -21.40
C LYS A 476 -11.60 20.09 -20.09
N ARG A 477 -12.94 20.01 -20.07
CA ARG A 477 -13.69 19.50 -18.91
C ARG A 477 -13.76 17.98 -19.00
N LEU A 478 -13.55 17.30 -17.88
CA LEU A 478 -13.67 15.85 -17.80
C LEU A 478 -15.13 15.47 -18.04
N VAL A 479 -15.37 14.67 -19.07
CA VAL A 479 -16.70 14.15 -19.43
C VAL A 479 -16.93 12.80 -18.76
N MET A 480 -15.92 11.91 -18.82
CA MET A 480 -16.01 10.60 -18.20
C MET A 480 -14.63 9.99 -17.93
N GLU A 481 -14.60 9.08 -16.96
CA GLU A 481 -13.51 8.11 -16.82
C GLU A 481 -13.91 6.79 -17.49
N GLY A 482 -12.95 6.24 -18.22
CA GLY A 482 -13.14 5.06 -19.05
C GLY A 482 -12.96 3.74 -18.29
N SER A 483 -13.23 2.65 -19.00
CA SER A 483 -12.98 1.29 -18.51
C SER A 483 -11.49 1.00 -18.25
N ARG A 484 -11.24 -0.08 -17.52
CA ARG A 484 -9.90 -0.63 -17.26
C ARG A 484 -9.58 -1.71 -18.29
N GLY A 485 -8.46 -1.56 -19.00
CA GLY A 485 -7.87 -2.60 -19.84
C GLY A 485 -6.92 -3.45 -19.02
N GLU A 486 -7.23 -4.74 -18.91
CA GLU A 486 -6.46 -5.71 -18.11
C GLU A 486 -5.15 -6.10 -18.80
N MET A 487 -4.11 -6.36 -17.99
CA MET A 487 -2.84 -6.86 -18.50
C MET A 487 -3.01 -8.30 -18.97
N PRO A 488 -2.51 -8.67 -20.16
CA PRO A 488 -2.64 -10.04 -20.67
C PRO A 488 -1.81 -11.07 -19.86
N ALA A 489 -0.75 -10.60 -19.19
CA ALA A 489 0.13 -11.34 -18.29
C ALA A 489 0.97 -10.34 -17.49
N MET A 490 1.80 -10.82 -16.56
CA MET A 490 2.77 -9.96 -15.90
C MET A 490 3.76 -9.33 -16.92
N VAL A 491 4.05 -8.03 -16.74
CA VAL A 491 4.91 -7.25 -17.65
C VAL A 491 6.16 -6.80 -16.93
N ALA A 492 7.32 -7.38 -17.26
CA ALA A 492 8.62 -7.05 -16.66
C ALA A 492 9.14 -5.65 -17.06
N PRO A 493 10.14 -5.09 -16.36
CA PRO A 493 10.86 -3.90 -16.80
C PRO A 493 11.37 -4.05 -18.24
N LEU A 494 11.22 -2.99 -19.02
CA LEU A 494 11.52 -2.89 -20.46
C LEU A 494 10.68 -3.78 -21.38
N GLN A 495 9.81 -4.64 -20.83
CA GLN A 495 8.88 -5.45 -21.60
C GLN A 495 7.72 -4.60 -22.12
N THR A 496 7.23 -4.96 -23.30
CA THR A 496 6.05 -4.34 -23.91
C THR A 496 4.87 -5.30 -23.85
N ALA A 497 3.71 -4.81 -23.45
CA ALA A 497 2.45 -5.53 -23.46
C ALA A 497 1.47 -4.89 -24.45
N GLU A 498 0.67 -5.71 -25.13
CA GLU A 498 -0.48 -5.27 -25.91
C GLU A 498 -1.74 -5.41 -25.05
N ILE A 499 -2.36 -4.28 -24.72
CA ILE A 499 -3.53 -4.21 -23.85
C ILE A 499 -4.75 -3.90 -24.72
N ARG A 500 -5.81 -4.69 -24.55
CA ARG A 500 -7.11 -4.42 -25.16
C ARG A 500 -7.90 -3.49 -24.25
N LEU A 501 -8.27 -2.34 -24.79
CA LEU A 501 -9.00 -1.32 -24.06
C LEU A 501 -10.36 -1.11 -24.72
N LYS A 502 -11.40 -1.48 -23.98
CA LYS A 502 -12.79 -1.17 -24.34
C LYS A 502 -13.02 0.33 -24.20
N LEU A 503 -13.73 0.90 -25.16
CA LEU A 503 -14.07 2.31 -25.23
C LEU A 503 -15.59 2.46 -25.25
N TRP A 504 -16.11 3.33 -24.39
CA TRP A 504 -17.52 3.65 -24.32
C TRP A 504 -17.75 4.99 -25.00
N ALA A 505 -18.56 4.99 -26.05
CA ALA A 505 -18.96 6.22 -26.71
C ALA A 505 -20.08 6.91 -25.90
N ILE A 506 -19.86 8.17 -25.55
CA ILE A 506 -20.89 9.05 -25.00
C ILE A 506 -22.01 9.30 -26.02
N ALA A 507 -23.16 9.72 -25.51
CA ALA A 507 -24.36 9.97 -26.31
C ALA A 507 -24.21 11.17 -27.27
N GLU A 508 -23.41 12.16 -26.90
CA GLU A 508 -23.27 13.42 -27.63
C GLU A 508 -22.20 13.33 -28.72
N PRO A 509 -22.58 13.44 -30.02
CA PRO A 509 -21.61 13.51 -31.11
C PRO A 509 -20.75 14.77 -31.02
N GLY A 510 -19.50 14.69 -31.46
CA GLY A 510 -18.56 15.82 -31.43
C GLY A 510 -17.09 15.40 -31.37
N ASP A 511 -16.24 16.40 -31.18
CA ASP A 511 -14.79 16.23 -31.04
C ASP A 511 -14.39 16.27 -29.55
N TYR A 512 -13.55 15.32 -29.16
CA TYR A 512 -13.11 15.08 -27.79
C TYR A 512 -11.61 14.78 -27.74
N GLU A 513 -11.03 14.92 -26.55
CA GLU A 513 -9.65 14.52 -26.25
C GLU A 513 -9.67 13.35 -25.28
N MET A 514 -9.11 12.20 -25.67
CA MET A 514 -8.92 11.07 -24.76
C MET A 514 -7.50 11.04 -24.24
N ARG A 515 -7.33 11.12 -22.92
CA ARG A 515 -6.04 10.95 -22.25
C ARG A 515 -5.90 9.53 -21.74
N LEU A 516 -5.03 8.76 -22.39
CA LEU A 516 -4.64 7.42 -22.00
C LEU A 516 -3.54 7.47 -20.96
N ASP A 517 -3.73 6.73 -19.89
CA ASP A 517 -2.74 6.65 -18.83
C ASP A 517 -2.78 5.29 -18.13
N MET A 518 -1.62 4.89 -17.59
CA MET A 518 -1.52 3.70 -16.76
C MET A 518 -2.06 4.01 -15.36
N VAL A 519 -2.71 3.04 -14.76
CA VAL A 519 -3.38 3.18 -13.45
C VAL A 519 -2.87 2.10 -12.53
N HIS A 520 -2.44 2.49 -11.34
CA HIS A 520 -2.29 1.59 -10.21
C HIS A 520 -3.61 1.61 -9.44
N ASP A 521 -4.35 0.50 -9.52
CA ASP A 521 -5.71 0.44 -9.02
C ASP A 521 -5.81 0.71 -7.52
N GLY A 522 -6.77 1.55 -7.13
CA GLY A 522 -6.94 2.02 -5.75
C GLY A 522 -5.83 2.94 -5.22
N VAL A 523 -4.83 3.31 -6.03
CA VAL A 523 -3.67 4.09 -5.57
C VAL A 523 -3.51 5.41 -6.32
N THR A 524 -3.26 5.39 -7.63
CA THR A 524 -2.90 6.61 -8.37
C THR A 524 -2.91 6.38 -9.89
N TRP A 525 -3.08 7.47 -10.65
CA TRP A 525 -2.69 7.49 -12.06
C TRP A 525 -1.18 7.68 -12.19
N PHE A 526 -0.54 7.05 -13.17
CA PHE A 526 0.91 7.18 -13.38
C PHE A 526 1.30 8.64 -13.68
N GLY A 527 0.44 9.37 -14.41
CA GLY A 527 0.64 10.78 -14.72
C GLY A 527 0.73 11.68 -13.48
N GLU A 528 0.02 11.34 -12.42
CA GLU A 528 0.04 12.09 -11.14
C GLU A 528 1.33 11.85 -10.34
N ARG A 529 2.11 10.84 -10.74
CA ARG A 529 3.41 10.48 -10.14
C ARG A 529 4.59 10.77 -11.07
N GLY A 530 4.38 11.59 -12.10
CA GLY A 530 5.44 12.09 -12.97
C GLY A 530 5.62 11.35 -14.29
N ASN A 531 4.79 10.35 -14.60
CA ASN A 531 4.71 9.80 -15.96
C ASN A 531 3.99 10.78 -16.90
N HIS A 532 4.05 10.54 -18.21
CA HIS A 532 3.31 11.34 -19.18
C HIS A 532 2.16 10.54 -19.81
N ALA A 533 0.93 10.87 -19.41
CA ALA A 533 -0.27 10.43 -20.10
C ALA A 533 -0.23 10.86 -21.59
N ARG A 534 -0.92 10.12 -22.45
CA ARG A 534 -0.98 10.38 -23.90
C ARG A 534 -2.36 10.80 -24.33
N SER A 535 -2.43 11.96 -24.99
CA SER A 535 -3.66 12.47 -25.59
C SER A 535 -3.85 11.93 -27.00
N VAL A 536 -5.07 11.49 -27.30
CA VAL A 536 -5.51 11.04 -28.63
C VAL A 536 -6.81 11.77 -28.97
N PRO A 537 -6.91 12.42 -30.14
CA PRO A 537 -8.17 12.98 -30.62
C PRO A 537 -9.23 11.89 -30.81
N VAL A 538 -10.45 12.16 -30.35
CA VAL A 538 -11.60 11.27 -30.50
C VAL A 538 -12.73 12.00 -31.20
N LYS A 539 -13.27 11.39 -32.25
CA LYS A 539 -14.46 11.87 -32.94
C LYS A 539 -15.62 10.92 -32.70
N VAL A 540 -16.66 11.41 -32.03
CA VAL A 540 -17.90 10.66 -31.80
C VAL A 540 -18.89 11.02 -32.90
N LEU A 541 -19.27 10.04 -33.71
CA LEU A 541 -20.17 10.18 -34.86
C LEU A 541 -21.60 9.82 -34.46
N SER A 542 -22.57 10.55 -34.99
CA SER A 542 -23.95 10.06 -34.99
C SER A 542 -24.14 8.95 -36.02
N PHE A 543 -25.01 7.98 -35.71
CA PHE A 543 -25.36 6.88 -36.64
C PHE A 543 -26.87 6.70 -36.75
N TYR A 544 -27.58 6.69 -35.62
CA TYR A 544 -29.00 6.40 -35.53
C TYR A 544 -29.87 7.65 -35.79
N LYS A 545 -29.65 8.36 -36.90
CA LYS A 545 -30.46 9.53 -37.27
C LYS A 545 -30.99 9.41 -38.69
N SER A 546 -32.31 9.41 -38.84
CA SER A 546 -32.96 9.15 -40.12
C SER A 546 -34.12 10.11 -40.40
N ARG A 547 -34.49 10.22 -41.67
CA ARG A 547 -35.81 10.69 -42.09
C ARG A 547 -36.44 9.66 -43.01
N LEU A 548 -37.64 9.22 -42.66
CA LEU A 548 -38.45 8.31 -43.47
C LEU A 548 -39.63 9.09 -44.04
N THR A 549 -39.84 9.00 -45.35
CA THR A 549 -40.95 9.67 -46.04
C THR A 549 -41.58 8.69 -47.03
N PRO A 550 -42.81 8.19 -46.80
CA PRO A 550 -43.56 7.48 -47.83
C PRO A 550 -43.70 8.35 -49.08
N VAL A 551 -43.42 7.79 -50.26
CA VAL A 551 -43.51 8.54 -51.52
C VAL A 551 -44.95 8.81 -51.91
N GLU A 552 -45.84 7.88 -51.58
CA GLU A 552 -47.29 8.01 -51.76
C GLU A 552 -48.00 7.87 -50.40
N PRO A 553 -49.19 8.48 -50.24
CA PRO A 553 -49.99 8.29 -49.04
C PRO A 553 -50.36 6.82 -48.84
N ILE A 554 -50.05 6.28 -47.67
CA ILE A 554 -50.51 4.93 -47.29
C ILE A 554 -52.03 4.97 -47.10
N PRO A 555 -52.79 3.98 -47.63
CA PRO A 555 -54.23 3.92 -47.42
C PRO A 555 -54.61 3.97 -45.94
N ALA A 556 -55.55 4.85 -45.59
CA ALA A 556 -56.04 4.97 -44.21
C ALA A 556 -56.83 3.73 -43.74
N GLN A 557 -57.23 2.86 -44.67
CA GLN A 557 -57.91 1.60 -44.41
C GLN A 557 -57.20 0.43 -45.10
N ILE A 558 -56.99 -0.67 -44.38
CA ILE A 558 -56.35 -1.89 -44.88
C ILE A 558 -57.17 -3.09 -44.42
N GLU A 559 -57.39 -4.07 -45.29
CA GLU A 559 -58.04 -5.31 -44.88
C GLU A 559 -57.18 -6.09 -43.87
N ALA A 560 -57.82 -6.74 -42.88
CA ALA A 560 -57.13 -7.57 -41.90
C ALA A 560 -56.26 -8.67 -42.56
N GLY A 561 -54.96 -8.73 -42.19
CA GLY A 561 -53.99 -9.62 -42.83
C GLY A 561 -53.54 -9.21 -44.24
N GLY A 562 -54.07 -8.10 -44.76
CA GLY A 562 -53.77 -7.57 -46.08
C GLY A 562 -52.31 -7.14 -46.24
N ARG A 563 -51.82 -7.21 -47.47
CA ARG A 563 -50.46 -6.79 -47.84
C ARG A 563 -50.50 -5.47 -48.59
N ILE A 564 -49.68 -4.52 -48.17
CA ILE A 564 -49.46 -3.27 -48.92
C ILE A 564 -48.00 -3.16 -49.29
N VAL A 565 -47.75 -2.75 -50.53
CA VAL A 565 -46.43 -2.47 -51.08
C VAL A 565 -46.38 -1.00 -51.46
N PHE A 566 -45.39 -0.27 -50.97
CA PHE A 566 -45.20 1.15 -51.28
C PHE A 566 -43.73 1.54 -51.13
N ASP A 567 -43.35 2.64 -51.77
CA ASP A 567 -41.98 3.14 -51.71
C ASP A 567 -41.79 4.11 -50.56
N VAL A 568 -40.68 3.96 -49.84
CA VAL A 568 -40.24 4.85 -48.76
C VAL A 568 -38.92 5.48 -49.16
N ARG A 569 -38.87 6.82 -49.16
CA ARG A 569 -37.62 7.56 -49.21
C ARG A 569 -36.97 7.53 -47.83
N ILE A 570 -35.76 7.00 -47.79
CA ILE A 570 -34.93 6.87 -46.60
C ILE A 570 -33.77 7.84 -46.73
N GLU A 571 -33.65 8.78 -45.80
CA GLU A 571 -32.54 9.73 -45.76
C GLU A 571 -31.66 9.46 -44.54
N ASN A 572 -30.36 9.36 -44.77
CA ASN A 572 -29.36 9.26 -43.73
C ASN A 572 -28.92 10.66 -43.31
N ILE A 573 -29.47 11.15 -42.21
CA ILE A 573 -29.14 12.46 -41.63
C ILE A 573 -28.11 12.34 -40.50
N SER A 574 -27.40 11.21 -40.43
CA SER A 574 -26.31 10.96 -39.49
C SER A 574 -24.95 11.28 -40.11
N ASP A 575 -23.89 11.22 -39.30
CA ASP A 575 -22.50 11.46 -39.73
C ASP A 575 -21.82 10.17 -40.21
N SER A 576 -22.53 9.05 -40.22
CA SER A 576 -22.00 7.71 -40.51
C SER A 576 -22.61 7.12 -41.77
N ARG A 577 -21.82 6.37 -42.54
CA ARG A 577 -22.33 5.58 -43.67
C ARG A 577 -23.11 4.37 -43.17
N TRP A 578 -24.28 4.12 -43.74
CA TRP A 578 -25.06 2.90 -43.49
C TRP A 578 -24.75 1.85 -44.53
N GLN A 579 -24.46 0.64 -44.07
CA GLN A 579 -24.30 -0.51 -44.94
C GLN A 579 -25.67 -1.14 -45.23
N ALA A 580 -25.93 -1.42 -46.50
CA ALA A 580 -27.09 -2.19 -46.95
C ALA A 580 -26.84 -3.70 -46.84
N GLY A 581 -25.62 -4.17 -46.96
CA GLY A 581 -25.26 -5.59 -46.81
C GLY A 581 -24.81 -5.96 -45.40
N GLY A 582 -24.56 -7.25 -45.17
CA GLY A 582 -23.87 -7.74 -43.97
C GLY A 582 -24.77 -8.07 -42.77
N ALA A 583 -24.15 -8.63 -41.73
CA ALA A 583 -24.80 -9.07 -40.50
C ALA A 583 -25.25 -7.89 -39.61
N ASP A 584 -24.66 -6.71 -39.78
CA ASP A 584 -25.00 -5.46 -39.09
C ASP A 584 -25.54 -4.37 -40.04
N GLY A 585 -26.04 -4.79 -41.21
CA GLY A 585 -26.64 -3.90 -42.20
C GLY A 585 -27.91 -3.22 -41.68
N VAL A 586 -28.18 -2.03 -42.19
CA VAL A 586 -29.42 -1.29 -41.88
C VAL A 586 -30.57 -1.86 -42.72
N ARG A 587 -31.73 -2.01 -42.08
CA ARG A 587 -32.97 -2.49 -42.68
C ARG A 587 -34.10 -1.52 -42.36
N LEU A 588 -34.98 -1.32 -43.33
CA LEU A 588 -36.27 -0.68 -43.11
C LEU A 588 -37.27 -1.74 -42.64
N SER A 589 -38.06 -1.41 -41.62
CA SER A 589 -39.09 -2.28 -41.10
C SER A 589 -40.20 -1.46 -40.44
N TYR A 590 -41.06 -2.12 -39.66
CA TYR A 590 -42.19 -1.47 -39.00
C TYR A 590 -42.61 -2.18 -37.71
N HIS A 591 -43.35 -1.44 -36.90
CA HIS A 591 -44.10 -1.95 -35.76
C HIS A 591 -45.59 -1.59 -35.90
N TRP A 592 -46.47 -2.42 -35.35
CA TRP A 592 -47.89 -2.10 -35.17
C TRP A 592 -48.17 -1.86 -33.70
N LYS A 593 -48.78 -0.71 -33.38
CA LYS A 593 -49.24 -0.36 -32.03
C LYS A 593 -50.74 -0.17 -31.98
N HIS A 594 -51.31 -0.43 -30.81
CA HIS A 594 -52.64 0.05 -30.47
C HIS A 594 -52.60 1.57 -30.16
N PRO A 595 -53.72 2.30 -30.27
CA PRO A 595 -53.79 3.72 -29.91
C PRO A 595 -53.37 4.03 -28.46
N GLY A 596 -53.46 3.04 -27.56
CA GLY A 596 -52.98 3.11 -26.18
C GLY A 596 -51.46 2.98 -26.01
N GLY A 597 -50.70 2.70 -27.08
CA GLY A 597 -49.24 2.61 -27.09
C GLY A 597 -48.66 1.20 -27.04
N ASP A 598 -49.44 0.19 -26.64
CA ASP A 598 -49.01 -1.20 -26.60
C ASP A 598 -48.76 -1.77 -28.00
N TYR A 599 -47.71 -2.57 -28.15
CA TYR A 599 -47.40 -3.24 -29.41
C TYR A 599 -48.41 -4.35 -29.70
N ALA A 600 -49.09 -4.23 -30.84
CA ALA A 600 -49.87 -5.31 -31.43
C ALA A 600 -48.96 -6.32 -32.14
N GLU A 601 -47.93 -5.81 -32.82
CA GLU A 601 -46.89 -6.60 -33.45
C GLU A 601 -45.58 -5.80 -33.42
N PHE A 602 -44.55 -6.37 -32.79
CA PHE A 602 -43.26 -5.71 -32.65
C PHE A 602 -42.29 -6.04 -33.80
N GLU A 603 -42.45 -7.14 -34.53
CA GLU A 603 -41.47 -7.55 -35.54
C GLU A 603 -42.05 -7.53 -36.96
N GLY A 604 -41.93 -6.39 -37.63
CA GLY A 604 -42.30 -6.26 -39.03
C GLY A 604 -41.30 -6.91 -40.00
N VAL A 605 -41.74 -7.13 -41.24
CA VAL A 605 -40.91 -7.65 -42.32
C VAL A 605 -39.71 -6.72 -42.58
N ARG A 606 -38.52 -7.30 -42.77
CA ARG A 606 -37.29 -6.55 -43.10
C ARG A 606 -37.23 -6.24 -44.58
N THR A 607 -37.05 -4.97 -44.90
CA THR A 607 -36.78 -4.45 -46.25
C THR A 607 -35.30 -4.09 -46.35
N PHE A 608 -34.61 -4.69 -47.32
CA PHE A 608 -33.21 -4.41 -47.57
C PHE A 608 -33.05 -3.05 -48.24
N LEU A 609 -32.04 -2.29 -47.82
CA LEU A 609 -31.66 -1.08 -48.53
C LEU A 609 -31.10 -1.46 -49.92
N PRO A 610 -31.38 -0.70 -50.98
CA PRO A 610 -30.92 -1.03 -52.34
C PRO A 610 -29.40 -0.89 -52.52
N HIS A 611 -28.76 -0.02 -51.73
CA HIS A 611 -27.32 0.21 -51.70
C HIS A 611 -26.94 0.92 -50.38
N ASP A 612 -25.64 0.92 -50.06
CA ASP A 612 -25.11 1.62 -48.89
C ASP A 612 -25.41 3.13 -48.98
N ILE A 613 -25.93 3.73 -47.91
CA ILE A 613 -26.33 5.14 -47.89
C ILE A 613 -25.24 5.96 -47.17
N PRO A 614 -24.48 6.82 -47.87
CA PRO A 614 -23.49 7.69 -47.22
C PRO A 614 -24.16 8.71 -46.29
N ALA A 615 -23.38 9.35 -45.41
CA ALA A 615 -23.85 10.46 -44.59
C ALA A 615 -24.43 11.58 -45.48
N GLY A 616 -25.63 12.06 -45.14
CA GLY A 616 -26.39 13.02 -45.95
C GLY A 616 -27.03 12.44 -47.22
N GLY A 617 -26.85 11.15 -47.50
CA GLY A 617 -27.40 10.47 -48.67
C GLY A 617 -28.85 10.01 -48.49
N SER A 618 -29.45 9.53 -49.57
CA SER A 618 -30.80 8.99 -49.57
C SER A 618 -30.93 7.77 -50.47
N ALA A 619 -31.86 6.87 -50.16
CA ALA A 619 -32.26 5.78 -51.03
C ALA A 619 -33.79 5.65 -51.08
N LEU A 620 -34.28 5.02 -52.15
CA LEU A 620 -35.67 4.62 -52.28
C LEU A 620 -35.77 3.11 -52.05
N ALA A 621 -36.59 2.69 -51.10
CA ALA A 621 -36.81 1.28 -50.81
C ALA A 621 -38.29 0.92 -50.93
N THR A 622 -38.58 -0.11 -51.71
CA THR A 622 -39.93 -0.67 -51.84
C THR A 622 -40.18 -1.61 -50.66
N MET A 623 -41.10 -1.21 -49.78
CA MET A 623 -41.39 -1.88 -48.53
C MET A 623 -42.72 -2.65 -48.64
N THR A 624 -42.75 -3.85 -48.04
CA THR A 624 -44.00 -4.62 -47.87
C THR A 624 -44.42 -4.61 -46.41
N ILE A 625 -45.63 -4.15 -46.12
CA ILE A 625 -46.28 -4.28 -44.81
C ILE A 625 -47.39 -5.32 -44.86
N ILE A 626 -47.60 -6.00 -43.74
CA ILE A 626 -48.69 -6.93 -43.50
C ILE A 626 -49.51 -6.36 -42.35
N ALA A 627 -50.81 -6.13 -42.57
CA ALA A 627 -51.69 -5.64 -41.52
C ALA A 627 -52.00 -6.72 -40.47
N PRO A 628 -52.22 -6.37 -39.20
CA PRO A 628 -52.66 -7.30 -38.17
C PRO A 628 -53.92 -8.08 -38.61
N PRO A 629 -54.09 -9.35 -38.19
CA PRO A 629 -55.21 -10.19 -38.62
C PRO A 629 -56.54 -9.84 -37.92
N LYS A 630 -56.56 -8.85 -37.03
CA LYS A 630 -57.75 -8.44 -36.28
C LYS A 630 -58.13 -7.01 -36.69
N PRO A 631 -59.38 -6.76 -37.14
CA PRO A 631 -59.86 -5.41 -37.38
C PRO A 631 -59.79 -4.55 -36.11
N ASN A 632 -59.15 -3.38 -36.20
CA ASN A 632 -59.05 -2.38 -35.13
C ASN A 632 -58.44 -1.08 -35.68
N ASP A 633 -58.43 -0.02 -34.87
CA ASP A 633 -57.56 1.12 -35.10
C ASP A 633 -56.14 0.80 -34.63
N TYR A 634 -55.15 1.11 -35.47
CA TYR A 634 -53.73 0.87 -35.21
C TYR A 634 -52.89 2.10 -35.57
N ILE A 635 -51.67 2.14 -35.02
CA ILE A 635 -50.61 3.05 -35.41
C ILE A 635 -49.51 2.21 -36.07
N LEU A 636 -49.23 2.47 -37.34
CA LEU A 636 -48.09 1.93 -38.06
C LEU A 636 -46.86 2.80 -37.78
N GLU A 637 -45.82 2.22 -37.21
CA GLU A 637 -44.54 2.89 -37.00
C GLU A 637 -43.53 2.39 -38.02
N LEU A 638 -43.16 3.21 -39.01
CA LEU A 638 -42.05 2.90 -39.91
C LEU A 638 -40.74 3.23 -39.20
N GLU A 639 -39.79 2.31 -39.26
CA GLU A 639 -38.58 2.36 -38.44
C GLU A 639 -37.37 1.75 -39.15
N LEU A 640 -36.17 2.18 -38.77
CA LEU A 640 -34.93 1.54 -39.18
C LEU A 640 -34.36 0.68 -38.04
N VAL A 641 -33.75 -0.43 -38.41
CA VAL A 641 -32.97 -1.27 -37.50
C VAL A 641 -31.58 -1.49 -38.07
N ARG A 642 -30.56 -1.37 -37.22
CA ARG A 642 -29.23 -1.91 -37.52
C ARG A 642 -29.21 -3.34 -36.99
N GLU A 643 -29.19 -4.31 -37.89
CA GLU A 643 -29.33 -5.73 -37.55
C GLU A 643 -28.31 -6.16 -36.48
N GLY A 644 -28.76 -6.96 -35.52
CA GLY A 644 -27.95 -7.42 -34.39
C GLY A 644 -27.46 -6.33 -33.42
N ARG A 645 -27.89 -5.07 -33.57
CA ARG A 645 -27.44 -3.93 -32.74
C ARG A 645 -28.58 -3.25 -32.00
N ALA A 646 -29.43 -2.52 -32.73
CA ALA A 646 -30.52 -1.75 -32.13
C ALA A 646 -31.48 -1.21 -33.20
N TRP A 647 -32.73 -1.01 -32.78
CA TRP A 647 -33.68 -0.15 -33.46
C TRP A 647 -33.30 1.32 -33.27
N PHE A 648 -33.58 2.17 -34.25
CA PHE A 648 -33.20 3.58 -34.21
C PHE A 648 -33.89 4.33 -33.05
N PHE A 649 -35.16 4.03 -32.74
CA PHE A 649 -35.85 4.61 -31.58
C PHE A 649 -35.22 4.29 -30.24
N GLN A 650 -34.59 3.13 -30.09
CA GLN A 650 -33.88 2.78 -28.85
C GLN A 650 -32.67 3.69 -28.62
N LYS A 651 -32.23 4.43 -29.65
CA LYS A 651 -31.14 5.41 -29.60
C LYS A 651 -31.64 6.86 -29.78
N GLY A 652 -32.94 7.09 -29.55
CA GLY A 652 -33.55 8.42 -29.48
C GLY A 652 -34.09 8.97 -30.79
N GLN A 653 -34.11 8.19 -31.88
CA GLN A 653 -34.70 8.60 -33.15
C GLN A 653 -36.18 8.19 -33.21
N PRO A 654 -37.14 9.13 -33.23
CA PRO A 654 -38.55 8.75 -33.25
C PRO A 654 -38.93 8.02 -34.56
N PRO A 655 -39.79 6.98 -34.49
CA PRO A 655 -40.37 6.36 -35.68
C PRO A 655 -41.23 7.34 -36.47
N HIS A 656 -41.46 7.02 -37.74
CA HIS A 656 -42.47 7.69 -38.54
C HIS A 656 -43.83 7.01 -38.35
N THR A 657 -44.76 7.67 -37.65
CA THR A 657 -46.04 7.08 -37.24
C THR A 657 -47.18 7.46 -38.17
N ILE A 658 -48.03 6.49 -38.53
CA ILE A 658 -49.19 6.68 -39.43
C ILE A 658 -50.40 5.97 -38.81
N PRO A 659 -51.52 6.66 -38.56
CA PRO A 659 -52.75 6.03 -38.10
C PRO A 659 -53.41 5.25 -39.24
N ILE A 660 -53.78 4.00 -38.97
CA ILE A 660 -54.38 3.08 -39.94
C ILE A 660 -55.55 2.35 -39.30
N LYS A 661 -56.67 2.30 -40.01
CA LYS A 661 -57.81 1.46 -39.61
C LYS A 661 -57.75 0.12 -40.35
N VAL A 662 -57.62 -0.97 -39.60
CA VAL A 662 -57.70 -2.31 -40.16
C VAL A 662 -59.16 -2.74 -40.16
N VAL A 663 -59.72 -3.04 -41.33
CA VAL A 663 -61.15 -3.35 -41.54
C VAL A 663 -61.41 -4.82 -41.83
#